data_AF-A0A1G1YYK3-F1
#
_entry.id   AF-A0A1G1YYK3-F1
#
_cell.length_a   1.000
_cell.length_b   1.000
_cell.length_c   1.000
_cell.angle_alpha   90.00
_cell.angle_beta   90.00
_cell.angle_gamma   90.00
#
_symmetry.space_group_name_H-M   'P 1'
#
loop_
_entity.id
_entity.type
_entity.pdbx_description
1 polymer ?
#
loop_
_entity_poly.entity_id
_entity_poly.type
_entity_poly.pdbx_seq_one_letter_code
_entity_poly.pdbx_strand_id
1 'polypeptide(L)'
;MKPISRKNVHPILADVRHQKSWGATSRALEKEAKDFFRQKPQESLVIKPRSRGLFTKSAIYTVIGIFIITGAFSGYLWNFKNKAMVSGHSIYDSLKSAVTSLSNLQIDSADSSIKDAQKQLTDLQASVSLFSLVPILKEIPNTIGQVNEVTVKLSNINKNVGHIKLEGVKLLLGKGDSQLLDVLKSIKGDMEFINNSVGDLRNKAFQFGALPAEASQNYLALDTKADRFGSSLDALIELLEKQGATHLLMVFENPSEIRPGGGFVGSYADVILENGSIKSIDVDDIYHPDRFSDLKTVPPKQLQGITTNWGARDANWFFNFPDSAEATINMIQSSSLYEDEGIKFDGVIAVNVRVMEDFLQLIGPIKIDEYNMVLTQDNFLKEVQAEVEAGRDKIPGQNPKKVLKFIMPKVLEGLQELSEGDKSLLINGLAYRLANKDIKFYFKDTRLESIVAELGLSGQVYEAQANWNGDYLAVVDTNIAGGKTDAFVNQKIELASKINSQGVLINNLTVTRSHYGQNEKESWYKQTNQNFIKVFTPLGSKLVALTGSTPKTVKPAINYAKSGYSVDAKLAAIEGTEEVLKEFNAYSYIESGKKVFGSWFNLPAGQTKAMSLTYSGQDKIDVKSGTVFEFVMDKQAGVESKFDYILEAPEGFAWRETGDFIYHYKTDSIRSRLYIKLTLDEI
;
A
#
# COMPACT_ATOMS: atom_id res chain seq x y z
N MET A 1 41.23 61.08 62.17
CA MET A 1 41.99 59.80 62.23
C MET A 1 41.42 58.84 61.18
N LYS A 2 42.27 58.29 60.30
CA LYS A 2 42.00 57.01 59.62
C LYS A 2 42.52 55.87 60.53
N PRO A 3 41.97 54.65 60.47
CA PRO A 3 42.53 53.66 59.55
C PRO A 3 41.51 52.77 58.82
N ILE A 4 42.05 52.11 57.79
CA ILE A 4 41.50 51.19 56.82
C ILE A 4 41.67 49.74 57.31
N SER A 5 40.79 48.81 56.92
CA SER A 5 41.12 47.41 56.55
C SER A 5 39.92 46.78 55.82
N ARG A 6 39.98 46.52 54.49
CA ARG A 6 40.24 45.21 53.81
C ARG A 6 39.34 44.07 54.35
N LYS A 7 38.69 43.20 53.57
CA LYS A 7 38.69 42.84 52.13
C LYS A 7 37.50 41.87 51.92
N ASN A 8 36.89 41.94 50.73
CA ASN A 8 36.31 40.88 49.88
C ASN A 8 35.59 39.66 50.49
N VAL A 9 34.29 39.48 50.18
CA VAL A 9 33.75 38.36 49.35
C VAL A 9 32.53 38.85 48.53
N HIS A 10 32.54 38.58 47.22
CA HIS A 10 31.53 38.82 46.17
C HIS A 10 30.52 37.64 46.11
N PRO A 11 29.33 37.69 45.43
CA PRO A 11 29.11 38.42 44.19
C PRO A 11 27.82 39.24 44.04
N ILE A 12 27.93 40.07 43.02
CA ILE A 12 27.07 41.11 42.51
C ILE A 12 25.75 40.52 42.01
N LEU A 13 24.65 41.01 42.58
CA LEU A 13 23.34 41.02 41.93
C LEU A 13 23.46 41.82 40.63
N ALA A 14 23.48 41.12 39.50
CA ALA A 14 23.29 41.70 38.19
C ALA A 14 21.83 41.46 37.77
N ASP A 15 21.09 42.57 37.79
CA ASP A 15 19.82 42.89 37.15
C ASP A 15 19.30 41.85 36.12
N VAL A 16 18.25 41.12 36.51
CA VAL A 16 17.52 40.21 35.61
C VAL A 16 16.63 41.05 34.69
N ARG A 17 17.14 41.38 33.50
CA ARG A 17 16.28 41.81 32.40
C ARG A 17 15.51 40.62 31.85
N HIS A 18 14.19 40.60 32.08
CA HIS A 18 13.27 39.76 31.34
C HIS A 18 13.41 39.99 29.83
N GLN A 19 13.88 38.96 29.11
CA GLN A 19 13.90 38.96 27.66
C GLN A 19 12.48 38.61 27.15
N LYS A 20 11.90 39.56 26.42
CA LYS A 20 10.54 39.53 25.88
C LYS A 20 10.37 38.49 24.75
N SER A 21 9.29 37.70 24.89
CA SER A 21 8.35 37.19 23.88
C SER A 21 8.85 36.40 22.65
N TRP A 22 8.54 35.11 22.66
CA TRP A 22 8.52 34.12 21.56
C TRP A 22 7.48 34.38 20.44
N GLY A 23 6.99 35.62 20.28
CA GLY A 23 5.96 35.97 19.29
C GLY A 23 6.48 36.61 17.99
N ALA A 24 7.76 36.99 17.94
CA ALA A 24 8.35 37.67 16.78
C ALA A 24 8.92 36.70 15.73
N THR A 25 9.38 35.52 16.15
CA THR A 25 9.94 34.49 15.27
C THR A 25 8.89 33.72 14.48
N SER A 26 7.71 33.46 15.07
CA SER A 26 6.60 32.80 14.37
C SER A 26 6.02 33.66 13.25
N ARG A 27 5.86 34.97 13.47
CA ARG A 27 5.41 35.91 12.42
C ARG A 27 6.45 36.13 11.33
N ALA A 28 7.73 36.07 11.66
CA ALA A 28 8.81 36.16 10.67
C ALA A 28 8.83 34.92 9.76
N LEU A 29 8.72 33.72 10.33
CA LEU A 29 8.62 32.45 9.60
C LEU A 29 7.32 32.35 8.78
N GLU A 30 6.18 32.81 9.32
CA GLU A 30 4.91 32.85 8.60
C GLU A 30 4.93 33.84 7.42
N LYS A 31 5.66 34.97 7.58
CA LYS A 31 5.84 35.97 6.52
C LYS A 31 6.81 35.48 5.44
N GLU A 32 7.94 34.86 5.81
CA GLU A 32 8.87 34.22 4.86
C GLU A 32 8.17 33.11 4.06
N ALA A 33 7.35 32.28 4.71
CA ALA A 33 6.55 31.26 4.02
C ALA A 33 5.57 31.88 3.02
N LYS A 34 4.83 32.94 3.40
CA LYS A 34 3.89 33.63 2.49
C LYS A 34 4.57 34.34 1.32
N ASP A 35 5.76 34.91 1.55
CA ASP A 35 6.54 35.60 0.51
C ASP A 35 7.24 34.59 -0.43
N PHE A 36 7.61 33.39 0.05
CA PHE A 36 8.14 32.28 -0.75
C PHE A 36 7.12 31.75 -1.78
N PHE A 37 5.86 31.52 -1.39
CA PHE A 37 4.81 31.08 -2.31
C PHE A 37 4.37 32.13 -3.35
N ARG A 38 4.77 33.39 -3.18
CA ARG A 38 4.48 34.48 -4.15
C ARG A 38 5.52 34.58 -5.26
N GLN A 39 6.71 34.01 -5.09
CA GLN A 39 7.69 33.96 -6.16
C GLN A 39 7.23 32.89 -7.16
N LYS A 40 6.81 33.31 -8.36
CA LYS A 40 6.56 32.38 -9.47
C LYS A 40 7.87 31.62 -9.72
N PRO A 41 7.88 30.28 -9.66
CA PRO A 41 9.02 29.51 -10.14
C PRO A 41 9.27 29.89 -11.61
N GLN A 42 10.51 30.22 -11.97
CA GLN A 42 10.93 30.06 -13.37
C GLN A 42 10.64 28.61 -13.76
N GLU A 43 10.16 28.40 -15.00
CA GLU A 43 9.63 27.13 -15.50
C GLU A 43 10.38 25.90 -14.94
N SER A 44 9.79 25.29 -13.93
CA SER A 44 10.33 24.12 -13.26
C SER A 44 10.16 22.89 -14.17
N LEU A 45 11.25 22.16 -14.40
CA LEU A 45 11.21 20.86 -15.06
C LEU A 45 10.29 19.91 -14.28
N VAL A 46 9.11 19.61 -14.83
CA VAL A 46 8.18 18.62 -14.27
C VAL A 46 8.77 17.23 -14.52
N ILE A 47 9.52 16.70 -13.56
CA ILE A 47 10.06 15.34 -13.63
C ILE A 47 8.97 14.37 -13.16
N LYS A 48 8.38 13.62 -14.09
CA LYS A 48 7.49 12.50 -13.75
C LYS A 48 8.34 11.34 -13.19
N PRO A 49 8.06 10.81 -11.98
CA PRO A 49 8.76 9.64 -11.48
C PRO A 49 8.52 8.45 -12.42
N ARG A 50 9.60 7.76 -12.80
CA ARG A 50 9.53 6.53 -13.61
C ARG A 50 8.48 5.57 -13.02
N SER A 51 7.51 5.15 -13.82
CA SER A 51 6.54 4.13 -13.42
C SER A 51 7.29 2.82 -13.18
N ARG A 52 7.31 2.37 -11.93
CA ARG A 52 7.65 0.98 -11.61
C ARG A 52 6.32 0.28 -11.36
N GLY A 53 5.91 -0.60 -12.27
CA GLY A 53 4.67 -1.37 -12.12
C GLY A 53 4.74 -2.25 -10.88
N LEU A 54 3.59 -2.52 -10.22
CA LEU A 54 3.55 -3.37 -9.01
C LEU A 54 4.21 -4.74 -9.23
N PHE A 55 4.07 -5.29 -10.43
CA PHE A 55 4.63 -6.60 -10.78
C PHE A 55 6.12 -6.58 -11.18
N THR A 56 6.74 -5.39 -11.31
CA THR A 56 8.17 -5.29 -11.71
C THR A 56 9.15 -5.69 -10.61
N LYS A 57 8.73 -5.77 -9.35
CA LYS A 57 9.63 -6.12 -8.24
C LYS A 57 9.80 -7.64 -8.06
N SER A 58 8.72 -8.42 -8.15
CA SER A 58 8.73 -9.88 -7.97
C SER A 58 9.33 -10.64 -9.16
N ALA A 59 9.09 -10.10 -10.35
CA ALA A 59 9.68 -10.45 -11.64
C ALA A 59 11.19 -10.63 -11.73
N ILE A 60 11.95 -9.80 -11.00
CA ILE A 60 13.41 -9.70 -11.13
C ILE A 60 14.09 -10.99 -10.65
N TYR A 61 13.37 -11.85 -9.92
CA TYR A 61 13.93 -12.95 -9.15
C TYR A 61 14.34 -14.15 -10.01
N THR A 62 13.65 -14.44 -11.13
CA THR A 62 14.04 -15.48 -12.08
C THR A 62 15.06 -14.98 -13.13
N VAL A 63 15.07 -13.66 -13.41
CA VAL A 63 15.92 -13.02 -14.45
C VAL A 63 17.40 -13.21 -14.16
N ILE A 64 17.80 -13.16 -12.89
CA ILE A 64 19.21 -13.17 -12.53
C ILE A 64 19.72 -14.61 -12.23
N GLY A 65 18.84 -15.58 -11.94
CA GLY A 65 19.18 -17.01 -12.02
C GLY A 65 19.59 -17.39 -13.44
N ILE A 66 18.88 -16.87 -14.44
CA ILE A 66 19.25 -16.96 -15.87
C ILE A 66 20.59 -16.26 -16.17
N PHE A 67 20.91 -15.15 -15.48
CA PHE A 67 22.21 -14.46 -15.57
C PHE A 67 23.37 -15.35 -15.12
N ILE A 68 23.13 -16.21 -14.12
CA ILE A 68 24.13 -17.15 -13.63
C ILE A 68 24.19 -18.36 -14.54
N ILE A 69 23.05 -18.91 -14.97
CA ILE A 69 22.99 -19.97 -15.99
C ILE A 69 23.82 -19.56 -17.20
N THR A 70 23.66 -18.33 -17.67
CA THR A 70 24.31 -17.87 -18.90
C THR A 70 25.69 -17.28 -18.71
N GLY A 71 26.02 -16.68 -17.56
CA GLY A 71 27.39 -16.32 -17.20
C GLY A 71 28.24 -17.58 -17.00
N ALA A 72 27.69 -18.59 -16.33
CA ALA A 72 28.21 -19.94 -16.23
C ALA A 72 28.44 -20.56 -17.60
N PHE A 73 27.41 -20.54 -18.44
CA PHE A 73 27.42 -21.12 -19.78
C PHE A 73 28.35 -20.36 -20.74
N SER A 74 28.39 -19.03 -20.67
CA SER A 74 29.26 -18.18 -21.50
C SER A 74 30.72 -18.25 -21.06
N GLY A 75 30.98 -18.34 -19.74
CA GLY A 75 32.32 -18.59 -19.22
C GLY A 75 32.82 -20.02 -19.50
N TYR A 76 31.92 -21.00 -19.50
CA TYR A 76 32.19 -22.38 -19.95
C TYR A 76 32.49 -22.44 -21.47
N LEU A 77 31.83 -21.60 -22.26
CA LEU A 77 32.06 -21.43 -23.70
C LEU A 77 33.19 -20.43 -24.04
N TRP A 78 33.78 -19.72 -23.06
CA TRP A 78 34.86 -18.75 -23.26
C TRP A 78 36.12 -19.38 -23.87
N ASN A 79 36.34 -20.67 -23.62
CA ASN A 79 37.42 -21.45 -24.24
C ASN A 79 37.04 -21.96 -25.65
N PHE A 80 35.87 -21.60 -26.18
CA PHE A 80 35.36 -22.07 -27.48
C PHE A 80 35.11 -20.93 -28.48
N LYS A 81 35.34 -21.25 -29.75
CA LYS A 81 35.26 -20.36 -30.94
C LYS A 81 34.01 -19.45 -30.94
N ASN A 82 34.16 -18.23 -31.49
CA ASN A 82 33.20 -17.10 -31.57
C ASN A 82 31.69 -17.40 -31.71
N LYS A 83 31.26 -18.53 -32.31
CA LYS A 83 29.83 -18.86 -32.47
C LYS A 83 29.14 -19.28 -31.16
N ALA A 84 29.80 -20.06 -30.32
CA ALA A 84 29.17 -20.56 -29.09
C ALA A 84 28.96 -19.43 -28.07
N MET A 85 29.91 -18.51 -27.98
CA MET A 85 29.81 -17.31 -27.14
C MET A 85 28.65 -16.39 -27.56
N VAL A 86 28.47 -16.18 -28.87
CA VAL A 86 27.35 -15.39 -29.40
C VAL A 86 26.01 -16.05 -29.11
N SER A 87 25.90 -17.37 -29.31
CA SER A 87 24.68 -18.12 -28.97
C SER A 87 24.37 -18.07 -27.47
N GLY A 88 25.37 -18.16 -26.59
CA GLY A 88 25.17 -18.07 -25.14
C GLY A 88 24.62 -16.71 -24.68
N HIS A 89 25.15 -15.61 -25.24
CA HIS A 89 24.65 -14.25 -24.94
C HIS A 89 23.24 -14.03 -25.47
N SER A 90 22.93 -14.54 -26.66
CA SER A 90 21.60 -14.44 -27.23
C SER A 90 20.56 -15.23 -26.42
N ILE A 91 20.92 -16.44 -25.94
CA ILE A 91 20.04 -17.25 -25.08
C ILE A 91 19.75 -16.52 -23.77
N TYR A 92 20.78 -15.87 -23.21
CA TYR A 92 20.64 -15.03 -22.02
C TYR A 92 19.64 -13.90 -22.24
N ASP A 93 19.83 -13.10 -23.28
CA ASP A 93 18.98 -11.94 -23.54
C ASP A 93 17.54 -12.35 -23.80
N SER A 94 17.33 -13.46 -24.52
CA SER A 94 16.01 -14.06 -24.74
C SER A 94 15.36 -14.52 -23.42
N LEU A 95 16.08 -15.26 -22.57
CA LEU A 95 15.55 -15.71 -21.28
C LEU A 95 15.28 -14.56 -20.30
N LYS A 96 16.15 -13.55 -20.28
CA LYS A 96 15.95 -12.32 -19.50
C LYS A 96 14.71 -11.56 -19.97
N SER A 97 14.55 -11.43 -21.28
CA SER A 97 13.38 -10.78 -21.89
C SER A 97 12.11 -11.58 -21.58
N ALA A 98 12.16 -12.91 -21.67
CA ALA A 98 11.04 -13.79 -21.33
C ALA A 98 10.55 -13.57 -19.90
N VAL A 99 11.46 -13.63 -18.92
CA VAL A 99 11.09 -13.40 -17.52
C VAL A 99 10.61 -11.97 -17.31
N THR A 100 11.25 -10.97 -17.92
CA THR A 100 10.83 -9.56 -17.81
C THR A 100 9.46 -9.31 -18.45
N SER A 101 9.08 -10.04 -19.49
CA SER A 101 7.73 -9.97 -20.07
C SER A 101 6.71 -10.70 -19.21
N LEU A 102 7.02 -11.91 -18.72
CA LEU A 102 6.15 -12.70 -17.86
C LEU A 102 5.81 -11.95 -16.55
N SER A 103 6.84 -11.41 -15.94
CA SER A 103 6.85 -10.36 -14.91
C SER A 103 5.81 -9.27 -15.08
N ASN A 104 5.64 -8.78 -16.30
CA ASN A 104 4.75 -7.68 -16.62
C ASN A 104 3.41 -8.19 -17.17
N LEU A 105 3.14 -9.49 -17.02
CA LEU A 105 1.96 -10.19 -17.55
C LEU A 105 1.81 -10.03 -19.07
N GLN A 106 2.94 -9.85 -19.78
CA GLN A 106 3.06 -9.78 -21.24
C GLN A 106 3.29 -11.19 -21.81
N ILE A 107 2.23 -12.00 -21.78
CA ILE A 107 2.26 -13.44 -22.09
C ILE A 107 2.83 -13.72 -23.48
N ASP A 108 2.41 -12.96 -24.49
CA ASP A 108 2.85 -13.16 -25.88
C ASP A 108 4.33 -12.79 -26.09
N SER A 109 4.77 -11.67 -25.49
CA SER A 109 6.18 -11.24 -25.55
C SER A 109 7.09 -12.22 -24.81
N ALA A 110 6.61 -12.79 -23.69
CA ALA A 110 7.31 -13.83 -22.97
C ALA A 110 7.42 -15.11 -23.82
N ASP A 111 6.31 -15.55 -24.42
CA ASP A 111 6.28 -16.74 -25.28
C ASP A 111 7.24 -16.63 -26.48
N SER A 112 7.25 -15.47 -27.16
CA SER A 112 8.20 -15.19 -28.25
C SER A 112 9.65 -15.32 -27.78
N SER A 113 9.98 -14.70 -26.64
CA SER A 113 11.33 -14.71 -26.10
C SER A 113 11.77 -16.12 -25.65
N ILE A 114 10.84 -16.93 -25.13
CA ILE A 114 11.10 -18.34 -24.76
C ILE A 114 11.37 -19.19 -26.01
N LYS A 115 10.56 -19.02 -27.06
CA LYS A 115 10.74 -19.72 -28.34
C LYS A 115 12.08 -19.36 -29.00
N ASP A 116 12.50 -18.10 -28.91
CA ASP A 116 13.80 -17.66 -29.42
C ASP A 116 14.95 -18.35 -28.66
N ALA A 117 14.88 -18.45 -27.33
CA ALA A 117 15.86 -19.18 -26.54
C ALA A 117 15.90 -20.68 -26.89
N GLN A 118 14.74 -21.31 -27.04
CA GLN A 118 14.63 -22.73 -27.44
C GLN A 118 15.25 -23.00 -28.81
N LYS A 119 14.99 -22.12 -29.78
CA LYS A 119 15.57 -22.23 -31.13
C LYS A 119 17.10 -22.16 -31.07
N GLN A 120 17.64 -21.18 -30.34
CA GLN A 120 19.08 -21.00 -30.21
C GLN A 120 19.76 -22.17 -29.46
N LEU A 121 19.09 -22.73 -28.44
CA LEU A 121 19.56 -23.93 -27.73
C LEU A 121 19.60 -25.14 -28.66
N THR A 122 18.58 -25.31 -29.50
CA THR A 122 18.51 -26.39 -30.49
C THR A 122 19.64 -26.29 -31.51
N ASP A 123 19.88 -25.09 -32.06
CA ASP A 123 20.96 -24.82 -33.00
C ASP A 123 22.35 -25.09 -32.37
N LEU A 124 22.49 -24.72 -31.09
CA LEU A 124 23.71 -24.96 -30.33
C LEU A 124 23.91 -26.45 -30.05
N GLN A 125 22.88 -27.18 -29.65
CA GLN A 125 22.94 -28.62 -29.39
C GLN A 125 23.37 -29.40 -30.64
N ALA A 126 22.85 -29.04 -31.81
CA ALA A 126 23.24 -29.63 -33.09
C ALA A 126 24.73 -29.42 -33.41
N SER A 127 25.28 -28.27 -33.01
CA SER A 127 26.68 -27.89 -33.23
C SER A 127 27.67 -28.57 -32.26
N VAL A 128 27.18 -29.21 -31.19
CA VAL A 128 27.95 -29.63 -30.01
C VAL A 128 28.20 -31.15 -29.96
N SER A 129 27.63 -31.92 -30.89
CA SER A 129 27.74 -33.40 -30.94
C SER A 129 29.18 -33.95 -30.94
N LEU A 130 30.14 -33.18 -31.45
CA LEU A 130 31.58 -33.54 -31.51
C LEU A 130 32.31 -33.37 -30.17
N PHE A 131 31.72 -32.71 -29.18
CA PHE A 131 32.38 -32.40 -27.89
C PHE A 131 32.38 -33.55 -26.89
N SER A 132 31.54 -34.57 -27.10
CA SER A 132 31.51 -35.81 -26.30
C SER A 132 32.85 -36.58 -26.30
N LEU A 133 33.73 -36.29 -27.25
CA LEU A 133 35.04 -36.93 -27.42
C LEU A 133 36.14 -36.33 -26.55
N VAL A 134 35.95 -35.13 -25.98
CA VAL A 134 36.95 -34.45 -25.14
C VAL A 134 36.49 -34.49 -23.67
N PRO A 135 37.26 -35.10 -22.73
CA PRO A 135 36.83 -35.29 -21.34
C PRO A 135 36.34 -34.01 -20.63
N ILE A 136 36.98 -32.87 -20.88
CA ILE A 136 36.61 -31.58 -20.26
C ILE A 136 35.30 -30.98 -20.82
N LEU A 137 34.81 -31.51 -21.95
CA LEU A 137 33.63 -31.01 -22.68
C LEU A 137 32.46 -32.01 -22.67
N LYS A 138 32.58 -33.14 -21.98
CA LYS A 138 31.51 -34.15 -21.90
C LYS A 138 30.24 -33.64 -21.23
N GLU A 139 30.35 -32.61 -20.40
CA GLU A 139 29.22 -32.02 -19.67
C GLU A 139 28.46 -30.94 -20.46
N ILE A 140 28.98 -30.48 -21.62
CA ILE A 140 28.31 -29.44 -22.43
C ILE A 140 26.91 -29.89 -22.89
N PRO A 141 26.75 -31.09 -23.49
CA PRO A 141 25.44 -31.52 -23.97
C PRO A 141 24.41 -31.63 -22.84
N ASN A 142 24.83 -32.15 -21.67
CA ASN A 142 23.98 -32.24 -20.49
C ASN A 142 23.55 -30.86 -19.99
N THR A 143 24.48 -29.91 -19.97
CA THR A 143 24.23 -28.52 -19.56
C THR A 143 23.23 -27.84 -20.52
N ILE A 144 23.40 -28.02 -21.83
CA ILE A 144 22.44 -27.52 -22.83
C ILE A 144 21.06 -28.16 -22.62
N GLY A 145 21.01 -29.47 -22.40
CA GLY A 145 19.77 -30.19 -22.09
C GLY A 145 19.06 -29.61 -20.87
N GLN A 146 19.79 -29.36 -19.79
CA GLN A 146 19.26 -28.77 -18.56
C GLN A 146 18.71 -27.35 -18.80
N VAL A 147 19.42 -26.51 -19.55
CA VAL A 147 18.92 -25.16 -19.91
C VAL A 147 17.68 -25.25 -20.81
N ASN A 148 17.64 -26.21 -21.73
CA ASN A 148 16.46 -26.46 -22.55
C ASN A 148 15.25 -26.86 -21.70
N GLU A 149 15.42 -27.76 -20.72
CA GLU A 149 14.36 -28.11 -19.77
C GLU A 149 13.86 -26.89 -18.97
N VAL A 150 14.77 -26.00 -18.54
CA VAL A 150 14.40 -24.71 -17.91
C VAL A 150 13.50 -23.88 -18.84
N THR A 151 13.81 -23.80 -20.13
CA THR A 151 12.95 -23.06 -21.08
C THR A 151 11.56 -23.69 -21.24
N VAL A 152 11.47 -25.02 -21.19
CA VAL A 152 10.19 -25.75 -21.24
C VAL A 152 9.37 -25.45 -20.00
N LYS A 153 9.98 -25.48 -18.81
CA LYS A 153 9.29 -25.12 -17.56
C LYS A 153 8.85 -23.66 -17.54
N LEU A 154 9.68 -22.75 -18.05
CA LEU A 154 9.31 -21.34 -18.19
C LEU A 154 8.13 -21.16 -19.16
N SER A 155 8.06 -21.94 -20.25
CA SER A 155 6.91 -21.96 -21.16
C SER A 155 5.63 -22.43 -20.46
N ASN A 156 5.72 -23.47 -19.63
CA ASN A 156 4.57 -23.96 -18.84
C ASN A 156 4.08 -22.91 -17.85
N ILE A 157 4.98 -22.26 -17.11
CA ILE A 157 4.63 -21.15 -16.22
C ILE A 157 3.94 -20.03 -17.01
N ASN A 158 4.50 -19.63 -18.17
CA ASN A 158 3.88 -18.60 -19.01
C ASN A 158 2.46 -18.96 -19.45
N LYS A 159 2.22 -20.22 -19.84
CA LYS A 159 0.89 -20.73 -20.19
C LYS A 159 -0.06 -20.72 -19.00
N ASN A 160 0.38 -21.19 -17.83
CA ASN A 160 -0.43 -21.22 -16.62
C ASN A 160 -0.77 -19.82 -16.10
N VAL A 161 0.19 -18.88 -16.14
CA VAL A 161 -0.06 -17.47 -15.82
C VAL A 161 -1.02 -16.85 -16.84
N GLY A 162 -0.87 -17.15 -18.13
CA GLY A 162 -1.83 -16.75 -19.17
C GLY A 162 -3.23 -17.31 -18.92
N HIS A 163 -3.33 -18.56 -18.45
CA HIS A 163 -4.59 -19.18 -18.09
C HIS A 163 -5.24 -18.53 -16.86
N ILE A 164 -4.48 -18.24 -15.80
CA ILE A 164 -4.99 -17.47 -14.65
C ILE A 164 -5.42 -16.06 -15.08
N LYS A 165 -4.64 -15.41 -15.96
CA LYS A 165 -4.96 -14.09 -16.49
C LYS A 165 -6.32 -14.11 -17.21
N LEU A 166 -6.55 -15.07 -18.10
CA LEU A 166 -7.76 -15.10 -18.92
C LEU A 166 -8.95 -15.81 -18.24
N GLU A 167 -8.73 -16.76 -17.35
CA GLU A 167 -9.80 -17.59 -16.78
C GLU A 167 -9.88 -17.49 -15.25
N GLY A 168 -9.09 -16.62 -14.60
CA GLY A 168 -9.00 -16.53 -13.14
C GLY A 168 -10.34 -16.35 -12.43
N VAL A 169 -11.25 -15.53 -12.98
CA VAL A 169 -12.61 -15.36 -12.44
C VAL A 169 -13.40 -16.67 -12.49
N LYS A 170 -13.32 -17.39 -13.61
CA LYS A 170 -14.00 -18.67 -13.80
C LYS A 170 -13.39 -19.76 -12.91
N LEU A 171 -12.06 -19.81 -12.82
CA LEU A 171 -11.32 -20.72 -11.94
C LEU A 171 -11.70 -20.51 -10.47
N LEU A 172 -11.75 -19.26 -10.02
CA LEU A 172 -12.16 -18.93 -8.65
C LEU A 172 -13.62 -19.26 -8.37
N LEU A 173 -14.51 -19.16 -9.36
CA LEU A 173 -15.94 -19.39 -9.19
C LEU A 173 -16.38 -20.80 -9.61
N GLY A 174 -15.44 -21.74 -9.78
CA GLY A 174 -15.68 -23.12 -10.23
C GLY A 174 -16.49 -24.02 -9.28
N LYS A 175 -16.99 -23.49 -8.15
CA LYS A 175 -17.88 -24.18 -7.18
C LYS A 175 -17.39 -25.58 -6.72
N GLY A 176 -16.15 -25.65 -6.26
CA GLY A 176 -15.53 -26.85 -5.69
C GLY A 176 -14.55 -27.57 -6.62
N ASP A 177 -14.29 -27.03 -7.82
CA ASP A 177 -13.29 -27.56 -8.75
C ASP A 177 -11.85 -27.17 -8.33
N SER A 178 -10.93 -28.14 -8.39
CA SER A 178 -9.51 -27.96 -8.05
C SER A 178 -8.68 -27.32 -9.15
N GLN A 179 -9.26 -26.91 -10.28
CA GLN A 179 -8.51 -26.35 -11.41
C GLN A 179 -7.54 -25.23 -11.04
N LEU A 180 -7.96 -24.23 -10.23
CA LEU A 180 -7.06 -23.17 -9.79
C LEU A 180 -5.87 -23.74 -9.01
N LEU A 181 -6.17 -24.65 -8.09
CA LEU A 181 -5.18 -25.31 -7.25
C LEU A 181 -4.19 -26.14 -8.08
N ASP A 182 -4.68 -26.88 -9.08
CA ASP A 182 -3.85 -27.68 -9.98
C ASP A 182 -2.90 -26.80 -10.81
N VAL A 183 -3.39 -25.65 -11.28
CA VAL A 183 -2.57 -24.64 -11.98
C VAL A 183 -1.50 -24.07 -11.04
N LEU A 184 -1.85 -23.72 -9.80
CA LEU A 184 -0.89 -23.21 -8.81
C LEU A 184 0.18 -24.25 -8.45
N LYS A 185 -0.20 -25.51 -8.25
CA LYS A 185 0.73 -26.63 -8.03
C LYS A 185 1.65 -26.86 -9.22
N SER A 186 1.13 -26.75 -10.45
CA SER A 186 1.94 -26.85 -11.65
C SER A 186 2.98 -25.73 -11.72
N ILE A 187 2.58 -24.48 -11.41
CA ILE A 187 3.52 -23.36 -11.34
C ILE A 187 4.58 -23.62 -10.26
N LYS A 188 4.18 -24.06 -9.07
CA LYS A 188 5.09 -24.40 -7.97
C LYS A 188 6.15 -25.43 -8.41
N GLY A 189 5.72 -26.57 -8.93
CA GLY A 189 6.64 -27.64 -9.32
C GLY A 189 7.60 -27.22 -10.45
N ASP A 190 7.12 -26.42 -11.41
CA ASP A 190 7.97 -25.87 -12.46
C ASP A 190 8.96 -24.82 -11.92
N MET A 191 8.57 -24.02 -10.93
CA MET A 191 9.46 -23.08 -10.24
C MET A 191 10.55 -23.79 -9.42
N GLU A 192 10.19 -24.82 -8.67
CA GLU A 192 11.14 -25.64 -7.90
C GLU A 192 12.17 -26.28 -8.83
N PHE A 193 11.73 -26.82 -9.97
CA PHE A 193 12.63 -27.36 -10.99
C PHE A 193 13.61 -26.30 -11.52
N ILE A 194 13.12 -25.10 -11.84
CA ILE A 194 13.97 -24.00 -12.31
C ILE A 194 14.98 -23.61 -11.24
N ASN A 195 14.55 -23.46 -9.97
CA ASN A 195 15.44 -23.06 -8.88
C ASN A 195 16.58 -24.08 -8.66
N ASN A 196 16.24 -25.37 -8.60
CA ASN A 196 17.21 -26.45 -8.49
C ASN A 196 18.18 -26.48 -9.68
N SER A 197 17.66 -26.30 -10.90
CA SER A 197 18.49 -26.27 -12.11
C SER A 197 19.46 -25.09 -12.13
N VAL A 198 19.03 -23.91 -11.68
CA VAL A 198 19.92 -22.74 -11.56
C VAL A 198 21.04 -23.03 -10.56
N GLY A 199 20.72 -23.62 -9.40
CA GLY A 199 21.69 -24.01 -8.38
C GLY A 199 22.74 -24.99 -8.89
N ASP A 200 22.33 -26.01 -9.64
CA ASP A 200 23.22 -26.98 -10.28
C ASP A 200 24.14 -26.34 -11.33
N LEU A 201 23.57 -25.49 -12.20
CA LEU A 201 24.30 -24.79 -13.25
C LEU A 201 25.33 -23.82 -12.66
N ARG A 202 25.00 -23.15 -11.55
CA ARG A 202 25.93 -22.34 -10.76
C ARG A 202 27.09 -23.18 -10.24
N ASN A 203 26.79 -24.32 -9.59
CA ASN A 203 27.81 -25.18 -9.01
C ASN A 203 28.78 -25.71 -10.09
N LYS A 204 28.26 -26.10 -11.26
CA LYS A 204 29.08 -26.49 -12.42
C LYS A 204 30.00 -25.35 -12.84
N ALA A 205 29.50 -24.13 -13.03
CA ALA A 205 30.39 -23.05 -13.45
C ALA A 205 31.40 -22.59 -12.40
N PHE A 206 31.08 -22.74 -11.12
CA PHE A 206 32.06 -22.49 -10.06
C PHE A 206 33.23 -23.47 -10.16
N GLN A 207 32.96 -24.76 -10.40
CA GLN A 207 33.99 -25.79 -10.61
C GLN A 207 34.93 -25.48 -11.80
N PHE A 208 34.43 -24.79 -12.82
CA PHE A 208 35.20 -24.39 -14.01
C PHE A 208 35.86 -23.00 -13.87
N GLY A 209 35.77 -22.33 -12.72
CA GLY A 209 36.35 -20.99 -12.51
C GLY A 209 35.68 -19.90 -13.36
N ALA A 210 34.45 -20.13 -13.81
CA ALA A 210 33.76 -19.30 -14.80
C ALA A 210 32.80 -18.25 -14.19
N LEU A 211 32.66 -18.18 -12.87
CA LEU A 211 31.74 -17.26 -12.18
C LEU A 211 32.48 -16.10 -11.51
N PRO A 212 32.24 -14.84 -11.92
CA PRO A 212 32.68 -13.66 -11.19
C PRO A 212 32.03 -13.60 -9.79
N ALA A 213 32.75 -13.09 -8.80
CA ALA A 213 32.26 -12.96 -7.41
C ALA A 213 30.94 -12.17 -7.30
N GLU A 214 30.76 -11.15 -8.15
CA GLU A 214 29.54 -10.35 -8.24
C GLU A 214 28.31 -11.19 -8.68
N ALA A 215 28.51 -12.13 -9.61
CA ALA A 215 27.44 -13.04 -10.03
C ALA A 215 27.04 -14.00 -8.89
N SER A 216 27.99 -14.43 -8.06
CA SER A 216 27.71 -15.26 -6.89
C SER A 216 26.94 -14.52 -5.78
N GLN A 217 27.26 -13.25 -5.51
CA GLN A 217 26.49 -12.46 -4.54
C GLN A 217 25.08 -12.16 -5.03
N ASN A 218 24.94 -11.81 -6.31
CA ASN A 218 23.65 -11.60 -6.92
C ASN A 218 22.80 -12.88 -6.85
N TYR A 219 23.39 -14.07 -7.05
CA TYR A 219 22.69 -15.36 -6.88
C TYR A 219 21.99 -15.48 -5.53
N LEU A 220 22.73 -15.32 -4.44
CA LEU A 220 22.24 -15.56 -3.09
C LEU A 220 21.04 -14.65 -2.77
N ALA A 221 21.12 -13.40 -3.22
CA ALA A 221 20.03 -12.44 -3.07
C ALA A 221 18.77 -12.80 -3.86
N LEU A 222 18.86 -13.69 -4.86
CA LEU A 222 17.73 -14.13 -5.68
C LEU A 222 17.19 -15.45 -5.21
N ASP A 223 18.07 -16.39 -4.88
CA ASP A 223 17.77 -17.68 -4.26
C ASP A 223 16.86 -17.43 -3.06
N THR A 224 17.29 -16.53 -2.16
CA THR A 224 16.49 -16.07 -1.01
C THR A 224 15.10 -15.55 -1.39
N LYS A 225 14.97 -14.84 -2.52
CA LYS A 225 13.70 -14.24 -2.95
C LYS A 225 12.79 -15.23 -3.69
N ALA A 226 13.38 -16.12 -4.48
CA ALA A 226 12.71 -17.24 -5.12
C ALA A 226 12.16 -18.19 -4.05
N ASP A 227 12.95 -18.50 -3.02
CA ASP A 227 12.53 -19.30 -1.86
C ASP A 227 11.39 -18.62 -1.09
N ARG A 228 11.48 -17.30 -0.88
CA ARG A 228 10.40 -16.53 -0.23
C ARG A 228 9.11 -16.55 -1.04
N PHE A 229 9.20 -16.39 -2.36
CA PHE A 229 8.04 -16.48 -3.25
C PHE A 229 7.47 -17.91 -3.27
N GLY A 230 8.32 -18.93 -3.39
CA GLY A 230 7.92 -20.34 -3.30
C GLY A 230 7.21 -20.64 -2.00
N SER A 231 7.78 -20.20 -0.87
CA SER A 231 7.14 -20.33 0.46
C SER A 231 5.79 -19.62 0.55
N SER A 232 5.61 -18.51 -0.16
CA SER A 232 4.33 -17.79 -0.20
C SER A 232 3.31 -18.49 -1.09
N LEU A 233 3.76 -19.06 -2.22
CA LEU A 233 2.93 -19.90 -3.08
C LEU A 233 2.50 -21.18 -2.35
N ASP A 234 3.38 -21.76 -1.54
CA ASP A 234 3.07 -22.88 -0.66
C ASP A 234 1.98 -22.51 0.34
N ALA A 235 2.14 -21.37 1.01
CA ALA A 235 1.13 -20.86 1.93
C ALA A 235 -0.23 -20.63 1.26
N LEU A 236 -0.23 -20.12 0.01
CA LEU A 236 -1.45 -19.91 -0.76
C LEU A 236 -2.11 -21.24 -1.12
N ILE A 237 -1.31 -22.21 -1.58
CA ILE A 237 -1.76 -23.57 -1.88
C ILE A 237 -2.34 -24.21 -0.61
N GLU A 238 -1.62 -24.19 0.51
CA GLU A 238 -2.07 -24.73 1.80
C GLU A 238 -3.39 -24.07 2.26
N LEU A 239 -3.54 -22.76 2.10
CA LEU A 239 -4.78 -22.03 2.43
C LEU A 239 -5.97 -22.51 1.58
N LEU A 240 -5.72 -22.76 0.29
CA LEU A 240 -6.72 -23.22 -0.68
C LEU A 240 -7.03 -24.72 -0.60
N GLU A 241 -6.10 -25.52 -0.07
CA GLU A 241 -6.19 -26.97 0.13
C GLU A 241 -6.69 -27.41 1.50
N LYS A 242 -6.78 -26.46 2.45
CA LYS A 242 -7.16 -26.72 3.83
C LYS A 242 -8.41 -27.59 3.87
N GLN A 243 -8.35 -28.68 4.65
CA GLN A 243 -9.49 -29.57 4.79
C GLN A 243 -10.64 -28.84 5.49
N GLY A 244 -11.79 -28.75 4.81
CA GLY A 244 -12.96 -28.00 5.26
C GLY A 244 -13.05 -26.62 4.61
N ALA A 245 -13.89 -25.76 5.19
CA ALA A 245 -14.09 -24.41 4.71
C ALA A 245 -12.96 -23.46 5.17
N THR A 246 -12.33 -22.77 4.23
CA THR A 246 -11.46 -21.62 4.51
C THR A 246 -12.30 -20.35 4.43
N HIS A 247 -12.25 -19.51 5.46
CA HIS A 247 -13.05 -18.28 5.53
C HIS A 247 -12.17 -17.05 5.37
N LEU A 248 -12.50 -16.19 4.40
CA LEU A 248 -11.89 -14.87 4.24
C LEU A 248 -12.95 -13.79 4.47
N LEU A 249 -12.61 -12.79 5.27
CA LEU A 249 -13.50 -11.66 5.49
C LEU A 249 -13.31 -10.64 4.37
N MET A 250 -14.34 -10.37 3.56
CA MET A 250 -14.33 -9.26 2.62
C MET A 250 -15.05 -8.05 3.22
N VAL A 251 -14.42 -6.88 3.28
CA VAL A 251 -15.05 -5.65 3.82
C VAL A 251 -15.25 -4.61 2.72
N PHE A 252 -16.42 -3.97 2.71
CA PHE A 252 -16.78 -2.98 1.71
C PHE A 252 -16.65 -1.56 2.29
N GLU A 253 -15.62 -0.84 1.84
CA GLU A 253 -15.30 0.50 2.32
C GLU A 253 -16.00 1.57 1.48
N ASN A 254 -16.82 2.40 2.14
CA ASN A 254 -17.49 3.53 1.51
C ASN A 254 -16.67 4.82 1.71
N PRO A 255 -15.97 5.33 0.68
CA PRO A 255 -15.17 6.55 0.80
C PRO A 255 -16.02 7.82 0.96
N SER A 256 -17.34 7.77 0.75
CA SER A 256 -18.22 8.90 1.01
C SER A 256 -18.27 9.28 2.50
N GLU A 257 -17.90 8.36 3.38
CA GLU A 257 -17.80 8.62 4.81
C GLU A 257 -16.43 8.11 5.28
N ILE A 258 -15.41 8.97 5.25
CA ILE A 258 -14.03 8.51 5.33
C ILE A 258 -13.64 8.03 6.74
N ARG A 259 -12.84 6.95 6.78
CA ARG A 259 -12.15 6.41 7.97
C ARG A 259 -10.67 6.19 7.61
N PRO A 260 -9.76 6.10 8.59
CA PRO A 260 -8.33 5.84 8.35
C PRO A 260 -8.08 4.64 7.45
N GLY A 261 -8.86 3.56 7.62
CA GLY A 261 -8.77 2.37 6.80
C GLY A 261 -9.06 2.59 5.32
N GLY A 262 -9.95 3.51 4.93
CA GLY A 262 -10.28 3.76 3.53
C GLY A 262 -11.73 4.16 3.23
N GLY A 263 -12.56 4.21 4.26
CA GLY A 263 -14.00 4.50 4.17
C GLY A 263 -14.76 3.79 5.29
N PHE A 264 -16.00 4.18 5.54
CA PHE A 264 -16.85 3.48 6.50
C PHE A 264 -17.14 2.07 6.00
N VAL A 265 -16.90 1.06 6.82
CA VAL A 265 -17.23 -0.34 6.49
C VAL A 265 -18.71 -0.53 6.73
N GLY A 266 -19.52 -0.41 5.67
CA GLY A 266 -20.97 -0.56 5.79
C GLY A 266 -21.39 -2.03 5.83
N SER A 267 -20.73 -2.87 5.06
CA SER A 267 -21.07 -4.28 4.91
C SER A 267 -19.80 -5.10 4.85
N TYR A 268 -19.95 -6.40 5.04
CA TYR A 268 -18.90 -7.37 4.83
C TYR A 268 -19.46 -8.60 4.11
N ALA A 269 -18.59 -9.50 3.69
CA ALA A 269 -18.98 -10.84 3.27
C ALA A 269 -18.06 -11.88 3.91
N ASP A 270 -18.63 -13.01 4.29
CA ASP A 270 -17.87 -14.24 4.54
C ASP A 270 -17.65 -14.93 3.19
N VAL A 271 -16.41 -14.96 2.73
CA VAL A 271 -16.01 -15.64 1.50
C VAL A 271 -15.52 -17.02 1.87
N ILE A 272 -16.34 -18.02 1.55
CA ILE A 272 -16.07 -19.42 1.88
C ILE A 272 -15.38 -20.08 0.70
N LEU A 273 -14.15 -20.54 0.92
CA LEU A 273 -13.33 -21.27 -0.05
C LEU A 273 -13.34 -22.76 0.28
N GLU A 274 -13.43 -23.59 -0.75
CA GLU A 274 -13.36 -25.05 -0.67
C GLU A 274 -12.67 -25.60 -1.93
N ASN A 275 -11.66 -26.45 -1.74
CA ASN A 275 -10.88 -27.09 -2.81
C ASN A 275 -10.34 -26.11 -3.87
N GLY A 276 -9.83 -24.94 -3.46
CA GLY A 276 -9.26 -23.95 -4.39
C GLY A 276 -10.27 -23.07 -5.12
N SER A 277 -11.55 -23.07 -4.76
CA SER A 277 -12.56 -22.20 -5.37
C SER A 277 -13.55 -21.65 -4.33
N ILE A 278 -14.26 -20.59 -4.70
CA ILE A 278 -15.31 -19.97 -3.91
C ILE A 278 -16.55 -20.85 -3.92
N LYS A 279 -16.93 -21.32 -2.74
CA LYS A 279 -18.16 -22.06 -2.47
C LYS A 279 -19.35 -21.11 -2.32
N SER A 280 -19.21 -20.08 -1.49
CA SER A 280 -20.22 -19.04 -1.28
C SER A 280 -19.58 -17.70 -0.92
N ILE A 281 -20.36 -16.63 -1.11
CA ILE A 281 -20.04 -15.28 -0.66
C ILE A 281 -21.28 -14.77 0.08
N ASP A 282 -21.21 -14.79 1.39
CA ASP A 282 -22.34 -14.48 2.25
C ASP A 282 -22.22 -13.04 2.76
N VAL A 283 -22.87 -12.13 2.03
CA VAL A 283 -22.85 -10.68 2.31
C VAL A 283 -23.77 -10.33 3.48
N ASP A 284 -23.32 -9.54 4.44
CA ASP A 284 -24.14 -9.06 5.54
C ASP A 284 -23.83 -7.60 5.95
N ASP A 285 -24.71 -7.04 6.79
CA ASP A 285 -24.54 -5.72 7.39
C ASP A 285 -23.51 -5.79 8.53
N ILE A 286 -22.58 -4.83 8.57
CA ILE A 286 -21.52 -4.80 9.59
C ILE A 286 -22.06 -4.71 11.02
N TYR A 287 -23.27 -4.15 11.18
CA TYR A 287 -23.92 -4.03 12.48
C TYR A 287 -24.49 -5.37 12.97
N HIS A 288 -24.59 -6.39 12.11
CA HIS A 288 -25.13 -7.68 12.50
C HIS A 288 -24.27 -8.38 13.55
N PRO A 289 -22.97 -8.66 13.33
CA PRO A 289 -22.11 -9.27 14.35
C PRO A 289 -22.03 -8.43 15.63
N ASP A 290 -22.04 -7.10 15.53
CA ASP A 290 -22.05 -6.20 16.71
C ASP A 290 -23.27 -6.42 17.63
N ARG A 291 -24.43 -6.83 17.10
CA ARG A 291 -25.64 -7.13 17.91
C ARG A 291 -25.57 -8.48 18.63
N PHE A 292 -24.71 -9.37 18.16
CA PHE A 292 -24.49 -10.72 18.68
C PHE A 292 -23.15 -10.84 19.41
N SER A 293 -22.53 -9.71 19.76
CA SER A 293 -21.29 -9.70 20.52
C SER A 293 -21.53 -9.10 21.91
N ASP A 294 -21.08 -9.82 22.93
CA ASP A 294 -21.04 -9.35 24.31
C ASP A 294 -19.78 -8.51 24.61
N LEU A 295 -18.91 -8.30 23.62
CA LEU A 295 -17.69 -7.51 23.79
C LEU A 295 -18.04 -6.06 24.14
N LYS A 296 -17.54 -5.62 25.30
CA LYS A 296 -17.59 -4.23 25.78
C LYS A 296 -16.22 -3.62 25.63
N THR A 297 -15.94 -3.06 24.46
CA THR A 297 -14.63 -2.48 24.14
C THR A 297 -14.73 -0.96 24.13
N VAL A 298 -13.81 -0.28 24.82
CA VAL A 298 -13.74 1.18 24.83
C VAL A 298 -13.39 1.66 23.41
N PRO A 299 -14.20 2.56 22.79
CA PRO A 299 -13.89 3.11 21.48
C PRO A 299 -12.77 4.13 21.58
N PRO A 300 -12.04 4.38 20.47
CA PRO A 300 -11.08 5.46 20.37
C PRO A 300 -11.65 6.76 20.91
N LYS A 301 -10.85 7.54 21.65
CA LYS A 301 -11.27 8.77 22.33
C LYS A 301 -12.13 9.68 21.45
N GLN A 302 -11.81 9.80 20.17
CA GLN A 302 -12.50 10.65 19.20
C GLN A 302 -13.93 10.16 18.87
N LEU A 303 -14.21 8.86 19.03
CA LEU A 303 -15.51 8.23 18.77
C LEU A 303 -16.40 8.15 20.02
N GLN A 304 -15.85 8.30 21.23
CA GLN A 304 -16.58 8.13 22.50
C GLN A 304 -17.77 9.08 22.70
N GLY A 305 -17.86 10.17 21.91
CA GLY A 305 -19.01 11.09 21.92
C GLY A 305 -20.18 10.65 21.04
N ILE A 306 -20.00 9.67 20.16
CA ILE A 306 -21.02 9.22 19.20
C ILE A 306 -21.36 7.74 19.35
N THR A 307 -20.51 6.98 20.04
CA THR A 307 -20.77 5.58 20.35
C THR A 307 -20.21 5.20 21.72
N THR A 308 -20.93 4.33 22.43
CA THR A 308 -20.49 3.79 23.72
C THR A 308 -19.59 2.58 23.57
N ASN A 309 -19.72 1.79 22.50
CA ASN A 309 -19.02 0.51 22.35
C ASN A 309 -18.27 0.44 21.03
N TRP A 310 -17.00 0.05 21.05
CA TRP A 310 -16.23 -0.17 19.83
C TRP A 310 -16.59 -1.53 19.22
N GLY A 311 -17.16 -1.51 18.01
CA GLY A 311 -17.55 -2.70 17.27
C GLY A 311 -16.99 -2.71 15.86
N ALA A 312 -17.24 -3.78 15.12
CA ALA A 312 -16.69 -4.07 13.80
C ALA A 312 -16.89 -2.91 12.81
N ARG A 313 -18.01 -2.19 12.92
CA ARG A 313 -18.35 -1.02 12.08
C ARG A 313 -17.31 0.12 12.13
N ASP A 314 -16.56 0.23 13.22
CA ASP A 314 -15.56 1.27 13.46
C ASP A 314 -14.16 0.67 13.64
N ALA A 315 -13.98 -0.62 13.34
CA ALA A 315 -12.72 -1.35 13.56
C ALA A 315 -11.57 -0.87 12.66
N ASN A 316 -11.89 -0.25 11.52
CA ASN A 316 -10.88 0.27 10.58
C ASN A 316 -10.30 1.65 10.99
N TRP A 317 -10.08 1.83 12.29
CA TRP A 317 -9.63 3.06 12.92
C TRP A 317 -8.13 3.35 12.75
N PHE A 318 -7.33 2.31 12.50
CA PHE A 318 -5.89 2.43 12.33
C PHE A 318 -5.55 2.74 10.88
N PHE A 319 -4.61 3.66 10.65
CA PHE A 319 -4.15 3.95 9.29
C PHE A 319 -3.36 2.77 8.70
N ASN A 320 -2.63 2.04 9.53
CA ASN A 320 -1.99 0.80 9.16
C ASN A 320 -3.06 -0.29 8.97
N PHE A 321 -3.33 -0.67 7.71
CA PHE A 321 -4.43 -1.59 7.40
C PHE A 321 -4.34 -2.96 8.08
N PRO A 322 -3.16 -3.59 8.27
CA PRO A 322 -3.06 -4.86 9.01
C PRO A 322 -3.64 -4.75 10.43
N ASP A 323 -3.39 -3.63 11.13
CA ASP A 323 -3.93 -3.38 12.48
C ASP A 323 -5.46 -3.29 12.47
N SER A 324 -6.00 -2.59 11.46
CA SER A 324 -7.44 -2.46 11.23
C SER A 324 -8.09 -3.80 10.85
N ALA A 325 -7.41 -4.61 10.04
CA ALA A 325 -7.87 -5.93 9.62
C ALA A 325 -7.92 -6.92 10.79
N GLU A 326 -6.89 -6.94 11.64
CA GLU A 326 -6.86 -7.72 12.89
C GLU A 326 -8.02 -7.33 13.82
N ALA A 327 -8.22 -6.03 14.06
CA ALA A 327 -9.32 -5.54 14.89
C ALA A 327 -10.68 -5.97 14.33
N THR A 328 -10.86 -5.87 13.00
CA THR A 328 -12.11 -6.27 12.34
C THR A 328 -12.38 -7.76 12.48
N ILE A 329 -11.37 -8.61 12.22
CA ILE A 329 -11.49 -10.06 12.43
C ILE A 329 -11.87 -10.35 13.88
N ASN A 330 -11.17 -9.78 14.84
CA ASN A 330 -11.40 -10.07 16.25
C ASN A 330 -12.83 -9.70 16.67
N MET A 331 -13.34 -8.54 16.24
CA MET A 331 -14.69 -8.10 16.58
C MET A 331 -15.79 -8.93 15.92
N ILE A 332 -15.64 -9.30 14.64
CA ILE A 332 -16.63 -10.13 13.95
C ILE A 332 -16.61 -11.56 14.48
N GLN A 333 -15.42 -12.15 14.62
CA GLN A 333 -15.24 -13.54 15.04
C GLN A 333 -15.67 -13.78 16.50
N SER A 334 -15.65 -12.74 17.35
CA SER A 334 -16.14 -12.81 18.75
C SER A 334 -17.63 -12.56 18.89
N SER A 335 -18.38 -12.53 17.79
CA SER A 335 -19.84 -12.57 17.86
C SER A 335 -20.29 -14.03 17.91
N SER A 336 -21.40 -14.31 18.60
CA SER A 336 -21.95 -15.67 18.72
C SER A 336 -22.32 -16.28 17.36
N LEU A 337 -22.47 -15.44 16.31
CA LEU A 337 -22.68 -15.89 14.92
C LEU A 337 -21.52 -16.74 14.39
N TYR A 338 -20.28 -16.45 14.81
CA TYR A 338 -19.08 -17.13 14.31
C TYR A 338 -18.38 -17.91 15.42
N GLU A 339 -18.42 -17.43 16.66
CA GLU A 339 -17.79 -18.10 17.81
C GLU A 339 -18.45 -19.46 18.10
N ASP A 340 -19.78 -19.54 18.11
CA ASP A 340 -20.52 -20.77 18.42
C ASP A 340 -20.32 -21.85 17.35
N GLU A 341 -20.10 -21.43 16.09
CA GLU A 341 -19.79 -22.32 14.96
C GLU A 341 -18.29 -22.66 14.87
N GLY A 342 -17.44 -22.04 15.70
CA GLY A 342 -15.99 -22.23 15.67
C GLY A 342 -15.32 -21.67 14.41
N ILE A 343 -15.98 -20.76 13.69
CA ILE A 343 -15.48 -20.17 12.44
C ILE A 343 -14.30 -19.23 12.74
N LYS A 344 -13.24 -19.34 11.94
CA LYS A 344 -12.06 -18.47 12.01
C LYS A 344 -11.74 -17.90 10.64
N PHE A 345 -11.52 -16.60 10.59
CA PHE A 345 -11.08 -15.93 9.36
C PHE A 345 -9.56 -16.02 9.21
N ASP A 346 -9.09 -16.45 8.04
CA ASP A 346 -7.67 -16.59 7.70
C ASP A 346 -7.07 -15.29 7.13
N GLY A 347 -7.90 -14.31 6.77
CA GLY A 347 -7.48 -13.01 6.25
C GLY A 347 -8.62 -12.04 5.99
N VAL A 348 -8.28 -10.82 5.56
CA VAL A 348 -9.22 -9.76 5.16
C VAL A 348 -8.92 -9.27 3.75
N ILE A 349 -9.95 -9.08 2.94
CA ILE A 349 -9.91 -8.37 1.66
C ILE A 349 -10.74 -7.10 1.80
N ALA A 350 -10.12 -5.93 1.81
CA ALA A 350 -10.84 -4.66 1.79
C ALA A 350 -11.02 -4.18 0.36
N VAL A 351 -12.25 -3.81 0.00
CA VAL A 351 -12.64 -3.37 -1.33
C VAL A 351 -13.38 -2.05 -1.24
N ASN A 352 -12.87 -1.03 -1.92
CA ASN A 352 -13.56 0.24 -2.07
C ASN A 352 -14.71 0.12 -3.08
N VAL A 353 -15.81 0.86 -2.88
CA VAL A 353 -16.96 0.87 -3.79
C VAL A 353 -16.59 1.16 -5.25
N ARG A 354 -15.52 1.93 -5.51
CA ARG A 354 -15.04 2.21 -6.87
C ARG A 354 -14.69 0.97 -7.69
N VAL A 355 -14.36 -0.14 -7.04
CA VAL A 355 -14.10 -1.43 -7.73
C VAL A 355 -15.40 -1.98 -8.33
N MET A 356 -16.54 -1.80 -7.65
CA MET A 356 -17.83 -2.21 -8.16
C MET A 356 -18.27 -1.35 -9.36
N GLU A 357 -17.97 -0.06 -9.34
CA GLU A 357 -18.22 0.87 -10.46
C GLU A 357 -17.45 0.43 -11.71
N ASP A 358 -16.19 0.03 -11.58
CA ASP A 358 -15.39 -0.52 -12.68
C ASP A 358 -15.96 -1.83 -13.23
N PHE A 359 -16.45 -2.71 -12.35
CA PHE A 359 -17.10 -3.94 -12.79
C PHE A 359 -18.36 -3.65 -13.61
N LEU A 360 -19.21 -2.74 -13.15
CA LEU A 360 -20.42 -2.32 -13.87
C LEU A 360 -20.11 -1.62 -15.20
N GLN A 361 -18.98 -0.94 -15.31
CA GLN A 361 -18.52 -0.38 -16.58
C GLN A 361 -18.27 -1.46 -17.63
N LEU A 362 -17.68 -2.58 -17.21
CA LEU A 362 -17.28 -3.67 -18.10
C LEU A 362 -18.46 -4.58 -18.45
N ILE A 363 -19.28 -4.97 -17.47
CA ILE A 363 -20.39 -5.91 -17.70
C ILE A 363 -21.65 -5.20 -18.22
N GLY A 364 -21.71 -3.87 -18.11
CA GLY A 364 -22.88 -3.07 -18.46
C GLY A 364 -23.94 -3.01 -17.36
N PRO A 365 -25.10 -2.38 -17.64
CA PRO A 365 -26.18 -2.24 -16.67
C PRO A 365 -26.72 -3.59 -16.17
N ILE A 366 -26.88 -3.73 -14.86
CA ILE A 366 -27.49 -4.91 -14.25
C ILE A 366 -28.89 -4.56 -13.71
N LYS A 367 -29.84 -5.47 -13.91
CA LYS A 367 -31.19 -5.34 -13.38
C LYS A 367 -31.31 -6.14 -12.08
N ILE A 368 -31.82 -5.50 -11.04
CA ILE A 368 -32.15 -6.11 -9.75
C ILE A 368 -33.68 -6.18 -9.66
N ASP A 369 -34.24 -7.30 -10.11
CA ASP A 369 -35.69 -7.48 -10.26
C ASP A 369 -36.43 -7.32 -8.92
N GLU A 370 -35.85 -7.81 -7.83
CA GLU A 370 -36.43 -7.75 -6.50
C GLU A 370 -36.68 -6.31 -6.05
N TYR A 371 -35.87 -5.35 -6.52
CA TYR A 371 -35.96 -3.93 -6.16
C TYR A 371 -36.49 -3.07 -7.32
N ASN A 372 -36.83 -3.68 -8.46
CA ASN A 372 -37.18 -2.96 -9.69
C ASN A 372 -36.17 -1.84 -10.01
N MET A 373 -34.89 -2.16 -9.87
CA MET A 373 -33.78 -1.22 -9.95
C MET A 373 -32.84 -1.61 -11.08
N VAL A 374 -32.25 -0.62 -11.75
CA VAL A 374 -31.18 -0.82 -12.73
C VAL A 374 -29.95 -0.09 -12.23
N LEU A 375 -28.86 -0.84 -12.06
CA LEU A 375 -27.58 -0.32 -11.60
C LEU A 375 -26.61 -0.20 -12.78
N THR A 376 -25.98 0.96 -12.88
CA THR A 376 -24.94 1.31 -13.85
C THR A 376 -23.73 1.84 -13.10
N GLN A 377 -22.60 2.00 -13.80
CA GLN A 377 -21.42 2.66 -13.24
C GLN A 377 -21.75 4.03 -12.63
N ASP A 378 -22.61 4.82 -13.29
CA ASP A 378 -22.88 6.21 -12.90
C ASP A 378 -23.84 6.36 -11.71
N ASN A 379 -24.73 5.39 -11.52
CA ASN A 379 -25.79 5.49 -10.51
C ASN A 379 -25.58 4.54 -9.31
N PHE A 380 -24.65 3.58 -9.38
CA PHE A 380 -24.50 2.50 -8.40
C PHE A 380 -24.48 3.00 -6.96
N LEU A 381 -23.50 3.86 -6.64
CA LEU A 381 -23.32 4.35 -5.28
C LEU A 381 -24.56 5.11 -4.79
N LYS A 382 -25.13 5.96 -5.66
CA LYS A 382 -26.28 6.81 -5.31
C LYS A 382 -27.54 5.98 -5.07
N GLU A 383 -27.87 5.06 -5.97
CA GLU A 383 -29.08 4.23 -5.88
C GLU A 383 -29.00 3.25 -4.71
N VAL A 384 -27.86 2.56 -4.54
CA VAL A 384 -27.66 1.65 -3.41
C VAL A 384 -27.72 2.41 -2.08
N GLN A 385 -27.10 3.59 -1.99
CA GLN A 385 -27.20 4.40 -0.78
C GLN A 385 -28.63 4.91 -0.54
N ALA A 386 -29.36 5.31 -1.58
CA ALA A 386 -30.75 5.75 -1.45
C ALA A 386 -31.65 4.61 -0.93
N GLU A 387 -31.47 3.39 -1.44
CA GLU A 387 -32.21 2.22 -0.95
C GLU A 387 -31.85 1.89 0.50
N VAL A 388 -30.57 1.88 0.84
CA VAL A 388 -30.12 1.58 2.22
C VAL A 388 -30.55 2.67 3.22
N GLU A 389 -30.60 3.94 2.81
CA GLU A 389 -30.88 5.08 3.69
C GLU A 389 -32.32 5.60 3.68
N ALA A 390 -33.12 5.23 2.70
CA ALA A 390 -34.49 5.75 2.58
C ALA A 390 -35.44 4.78 1.86
N GLY A 391 -34.93 3.63 1.41
CA GLY A 391 -35.69 2.64 0.67
C GLY A 391 -36.59 1.80 1.56
N ARG A 392 -37.22 0.81 0.92
CA ARG A 392 -38.26 -0.02 1.54
C ARG A 392 -37.73 -0.90 2.68
N ASP A 393 -36.43 -1.22 2.66
CA ASP A 393 -35.81 -2.09 3.65
C ASP A 393 -35.28 -1.33 4.87
N LYS A 394 -35.40 0.01 4.91
CA LYS A 394 -35.13 0.82 6.11
C LYS A 394 -36.27 0.71 7.12
N ILE A 395 -36.50 -0.51 7.58
CA ILE A 395 -37.46 -0.85 8.63
C ILE A 395 -36.67 -1.07 9.93
N PRO A 396 -37.04 -0.43 11.06
CA PRO A 396 -36.36 -0.64 12.34
C PRO A 396 -36.23 -2.13 12.68
N GLY A 397 -35.00 -2.57 12.94
CA GLY A 397 -34.68 -3.97 13.28
C GLY A 397 -34.47 -4.90 12.08
N GLN A 398 -34.63 -4.43 10.84
CA GLN A 398 -34.28 -5.22 9.64
C GLN A 398 -32.91 -4.83 9.08
N ASN A 399 -32.39 -5.63 8.14
CA ASN A 399 -31.14 -5.37 7.44
C ASN A 399 -31.42 -4.56 6.15
N PRO A 400 -31.17 -3.23 6.13
CA PRO A 400 -31.39 -2.40 4.94
C PRO A 400 -30.39 -2.70 3.80
N LYS A 401 -29.31 -3.42 4.07
CA LYS A 401 -28.29 -3.83 3.09
C LYS A 401 -28.59 -5.15 2.39
N LYS A 402 -29.81 -5.68 2.54
CA LYS A 402 -30.26 -6.89 1.85
C LYS A 402 -30.11 -6.81 0.32
N VAL A 403 -30.24 -5.61 -0.25
CA VAL A 403 -30.03 -5.36 -1.69
C VAL A 403 -28.66 -5.87 -2.20
N LEU A 404 -27.61 -5.80 -1.37
CA LEU A 404 -26.26 -6.23 -1.73
C LEU A 404 -26.18 -7.75 -2.01
N LYS A 405 -27.04 -8.55 -1.37
CA LYS A 405 -27.13 -10.00 -1.59
C LYS A 405 -27.62 -10.35 -3.00
N PHE A 406 -28.38 -9.46 -3.64
CA PHE A 406 -28.88 -9.65 -5.01
C PHE A 406 -27.94 -9.06 -6.06
N ILE A 407 -27.19 -8.02 -5.68
CA ILE A 407 -26.20 -7.36 -6.56
C ILE A 407 -24.99 -8.27 -6.79
N MET A 408 -24.40 -8.82 -5.73
CA MET A 408 -23.13 -9.55 -5.83
C MET A 408 -23.19 -10.72 -6.82
N PRO A 409 -24.21 -11.62 -6.80
CA PRO A 409 -24.30 -12.71 -7.77
C PRO A 409 -24.39 -12.22 -9.22
N LYS A 410 -25.14 -11.14 -9.48
CA LYS A 410 -25.30 -10.56 -10.81
C LYS A 410 -24.00 -9.99 -11.37
N VAL A 411 -23.20 -9.35 -10.51
CA VAL A 411 -21.89 -8.85 -10.89
C VAL A 411 -20.93 -10.00 -11.20
N LEU A 412 -20.90 -11.04 -10.37
CA LEU A 412 -20.03 -12.21 -10.59
C LEU A 412 -20.41 -12.98 -11.86
N GLU A 413 -21.71 -13.15 -12.13
CA GLU A 413 -22.24 -13.73 -13.37
C GLU A 413 -21.74 -12.93 -14.60
N GLY A 414 -21.92 -11.61 -14.59
CA GLY A 414 -21.44 -10.76 -15.68
C GLY A 414 -19.91 -10.80 -15.88
N LEU A 415 -19.14 -10.88 -14.79
CA LEU A 415 -17.67 -10.98 -14.88
C LEU A 415 -17.19 -12.32 -15.47
N GLN A 416 -17.94 -13.42 -15.28
CA GLN A 416 -17.64 -14.71 -15.89
C GLN A 416 -17.88 -14.72 -17.40
N GLU A 417 -18.87 -13.95 -17.86
CA GLU A 417 -19.32 -13.91 -19.25
C GLU A 417 -18.54 -12.91 -20.13
N LEU A 418 -17.55 -12.20 -19.55
CA LEU A 418 -16.73 -11.25 -20.28
C LEU A 418 -16.00 -11.88 -21.48
N SER A 419 -15.93 -11.13 -22.58
CA SER A 419 -15.10 -11.48 -23.73
C SER A 419 -13.60 -11.45 -23.37
N GLU A 420 -12.74 -12.16 -24.11
CA GLU A 420 -11.28 -12.16 -23.85
C GLU A 420 -10.68 -10.74 -23.81
N GLY A 421 -11.17 -9.83 -24.67
CA GLY A 421 -10.78 -8.43 -24.69
C GLY A 421 -11.16 -7.71 -23.39
N ASP A 422 -12.38 -7.92 -22.90
CA ASP A 422 -12.88 -7.29 -21.67
C ASP A 422 -12.23 -7.90 -20.42
N LYS A 423 -11.87 -9.19 -20.44
CA LYS A 423 -11.07 -9.80 -19.36
C LYS A 423 -9.70 -9.15 -19.23
N SER A 424 -9.07 -8.78 -20.34
CA SER A 424 -7.81 -8.02 -20.31
C SER A 424 -7.99 -6.61 -19.74
N LEU A 425 -9.12 -5.95 -20.05
CA LEU A 425 -9.47 -4.65 -19.45
C LEU A 425 -9.73 -4.77 -17.93
N LEU A 426 -10.43 -5.83 -17.50
CA LEU A 426 -10.67 -6.14 -16.08
C LEU A 426 -9.35 -6.22 -15.30
N ILE A 427 -8.37 -6.95 -15.82
CA ILE A 427 -7.07 -7.12 -15.14
C ILE A 427 -6.33 -5.79 -15.02
N ASN A 428 -6.35 -4.98 -16.07
CA ASN A 428 -5.72 -3.65 -16.04
C ASN A 428 -6.44 -2.73 -15.03
N GLY A 429 -7.77 -2.78 -14.97
CA GLY A 429 -8.57 -2.07 -13.97
C GLY A 429 -8.25 -2.51 -12.54
N LEU A 430 -8.23 -3.82 -12.27
CA LEU A 430 -7.85 -4.38 -10.97
C LEU A 430 -6.41 -4.00 -10.58
N ALA A 431 -5.46 -4.07 -11.50
CA ALA A 431 -4.08 -3.64 -11.25
C ALA A 431 -4.00 -2.15 -10.90
N TYR A 432 -4.80 -1.31 -11.57
CA TYR A 432 -4.93 0.11 -11.23
C TYR A 432 -5.54 0.32 -9.84
N ARG A 433 -6.58 -0.43 -9.47
CA ARG A 433 -7.23 -0.35 -8.15
C ARG A 433 -6.31 -0.80 -7.02
N LEU A 434 -5.57 -1.89 -7.22
CA LEU A 434 -4.50 -2.33 -6.31
C LEU A 434 -3.43 -1.24 -6.15
N ALA A 435 -2.98 -0.63 -7.25
CA ALA A 435 -2.01 0.47 -7.24
C ALA A 435 -2.48 1.72 -6.49
N ASN A 436 -3.80 1.89 -6.32
CA ASN A 436 -4.41 3.04 -5.67
C ASN A 436 -4.91 2.77 -4.24
N LYS A 437 -4.64 1.58 -3.68
CA LYS A 437 -5.16 1.10 -2.39
C LYS A 437 -6.69 0.98 -2.33
N ASP A 438 -7.35 0.85 -3.48
CA ASP A 438 -8.79 0.56 -3.55
C ASP A 438 -9.08 -0.93 -3.24
N ILE A 439 -8.06 -1.79 -3.31
CA ILE A 439 -8.09 -3.18 -2.86
C ILE A 439 -6.87 -3.41 -1.95
N LYS A 440 -7.08 -3.97 -0.75
CA LYS A 440 -6.01 -4.32 0.20
C LYS A 440 -6.23 -5.72 0.74
N PHE A 441 -5.14 -6.39 1.06
CA PHE A 441 -5.14 -7.75 1.62
C PHE A 441 -4.47 -7.77 2.99
N TYR A 442 -4.96 -8.61 3.86
CA TYR A 442 -4.29 -8.99 5.09
C TYR A 442 -4.45 -10.50 5.28
N PHE A 443 -3.39 -11.20 5.67
CA PHE A 443 -3.43 -12.62 5.97
C PHE A 443 -2.83 -12.92 7.34
N LYS A 444 -3.42 -13.87 8.07
CA LYS A 444 -2.82 -14.36 9.33
C LYS A 444 -1.57 -15.20 9.09
N ASP A 445 -1.50 -15.89 7.95
CA ASP A 445 -0.27 -16.58 7.55
C ASP A 445 0.83 -15.56 7.22
N THR A 446 1.89 -15.57 8.02
CA THR A 446 2.98 -14.61 7.90
C THR A 446 3.74 -14.66 6.57
N ARG A 447 3.74 -15.81 5.86
CA ARG A 447 4.35 -15.95 4.53
C ARG A 447 3.52 -15.18 3.50
N LEU A 448 2.20 -15.33 3.57
CA LEU A 448 1.26 -14.56 2.73
C LEU A 448 1.29 -13.07 3.05
N GLU A 449 1.22 -12.69 4.32
CA GLU A 449 1.24 -11.28 4.74
C GLU A 449 2.53 -10.59 4.27
N SER A 450 3.65 -11.28 4.42
CA SER A 450 4.96 -10.81 3.99
C SER A 450 5.00 -10.49 2.49
N ILE A 451 4.42 -11.33 1.62
CA ILE A 451 4.46 -11.08 0.17
C ILE A 451 3.48 -9.98 -0.24
N VAL A 452 2.27 -9.91 0.36
CA VAL A 452 1.34 -8.80 0.05
C VAL A 452 1.87 -7.46 0.54
N ALA A 453 2.59 -7.44 1.67
CA ALA A 453 3.33 -6.28 2.14
C ALA A 453 4.43 -5.84 1.17
N GLU A 454 5.26 -6.77 0.69
CA GLU A 454 6.34 -6.48 -0.27
C GLU A 454 5.80 -5.93 -1.60
N LEU A 455 4.67 -6.46 -2.05
CA LEU A 455 3.96 -5.99 -3.26
C LEU A 455 3.23 -4.65 -3.05
N GLY A 456 3.16 -4.14 -1.82
CA GLY A 456 2.46 -2.89 -1.48
C GLY A 456 0.94 -3.03 -1.46
N LEU A 457 0.44 -4.26 -1.31
CA LEU A 457 -0.98 -4.61 -1.29
C LEU A 457 -1.54 -4.74 0.13
N SER A 458 -0.69 -4.75 1.17
CA SER A 458 -1.12 -4.83 2.56
C SER A 458 -1.70 -3.53 3.11
N GLY A 459 -1.54 -2.40 2.42
CA GLY A 459 -1.94 -1.09 2.96
C GLY A 459 -1.19 -0.67 4.23
N GLN A 460 -0.08 -1.34 4.58
CA GLN A 460 0.70 -1.01 5.77
C GLN A 460 1.35 0.38 5.67
N VAL A 461 1.59 1.01 6.81
CA VAL A 461 2.36 2.26 6.92
C VAL A 461 3.83 2.01 6.53
N TYR A 462 4.49 2.99 5.91
CA TYR A 462 5.90 2.84 5.52
C TYR A 462 6.79 2.64 6.75
N GLU A 463 7.59 1.58 6.74
CA GLU A 463 8.63 1.33 7.73
C GLU A 463 9.98 1.79 7.18
N ALA A 464 10.61 2.73 7.88
CA ALA A 464 11.92 3.25 7.50
C ALA A 464 13.01 2.21 7.79
N GLN A 465 13.95 2.07 6.88
CA GLN A 465 15.10 1.19 7.06
C GLN A 465 16.09 1.75 8.10
N ALA A 466 16.97 0.90 8.63
CA ALA A 466 18.08 1.37 9.45
C ALA A 466 18.92 2.39 8.66
N ASN A 467 19.27 3.51 9.28
CA ASN A 467 20.01 4.64 8.67
C ASN A 467 19.27 5.31 7.50
N TRP A 468 17.95 5.22 7.46
CA TRP A 468 17.16 5.95 6.48
C TRP A 468 17.36 7.46 6.62
N ASN A 469 17.71 8.11 5.51
CA ASN A 469 17.94 9.54 5.44
C ASN A 469 16.85 10.18 4.59
N GLY A 470 15.83 10.73 5.25
CA GLY A 470 14.59 11.06 4.55
C GLY A 470 13.53 11.69 5.42
N ASP A 471 12.37 11.89 4.81
CA ASP A 471 11.18 12.42 5.47
C ASP A 471 9.93 11.67 5.04
N TYR A 472 8.92 11.68 5.90
CA TYR A 472 7.69 10.91 5.73
C TYR A 472 6.46 11.77 5.94
N LEU A 473 5.46 11.62 5.08
CA LEU A 473 4.16 12.24 5.24
C LEU A 473 3.02 11.25 4.97
N ALA A 474 2.02 11.24 5.85
CA ALA A 474 0.66 10.85 5.47
C ALA A 474 -0.34 11.81 6.10
N VAL A 475 -1.34 12.23 5.32
CA VAL A 475 -2.48 13.03 5.81
C VAL A 475 -3.69 12.13 5.75
N VAL A 476 -4.24 11.81 6.92
CA VAL A 476 -5.28 10.79 7.08
C VAL A 476 -6.51 11.42 7.70
N ASP A 477 -7.59 11.43 6.95
CA ASP A 477 -8.88 12.00 7.31
C ASP A 477 -9.77 10.97 8.01
N THR A 478 -10.53 11.42 8.98
CA THR A 478 -11.51 10.63 9.73
C THR A 478 -12.77 11.44 9.94
N ASN A 479 -13.79 11.21 9.11
CA ASN A 479 -15.06 11.92 9.23
C ASN A 479 -15.92 11.28 10.34
N ILE A 480 -16.12 11.99 11.44
CA ILE A 480 -16.81 11.50 12.63
C ILE A 480 -18.14 12.23 12.76
N ALA A 481 -19.23 11.55 12.43
CA ALA A 481 -20.59 12.09 12.45
C ALA A 481 -20.80 13.32 11.53
N GLY A 482 -20.04 13.44 10.45
CA GLY A 482 -20.27 14.41 9.37
C GLY A 482 -21.03 13.84 8.18
N GLY A 483 -21.74 12.72 8.34
CA GLY A 483 -22.50 12.07 7.27
C GLY A 483 -21.63 11.61 6.10
N LYS A 484 -22.23 11.44 4.92
CA LYS A 484 -21.55 10.96 3.70
C LYS A 484 -20.92 12.10 2.89
N THR A 485 -20.44 13.13 3.59
CA THR A 485 -19.99 14.39 2.99
C THR A 485 -18.70 14.27 2.19
N ASP A 486 -17.87 13.25 2.43
CA ASP A 486 -16.58 13.09 1.72
C ASP A 486 -16.76 12.79 0.23
N ALA A 487 -17.93 12.31 -0.20
CA ALA A 487 -18.29 12.24 -1.63
C ALA A 487 -18.23 13.62 -2.33
N PHE A 488 -18.38 14.69 -1.55
CA PHE A 488 -18.42 16.07 -2.00
C PHE A 488 -17.31 16.92 -1.35
N VAL A 489 -16.18 16.31 -1.00
CA VAL A 489 -15.01 17.02 -0.46
C VAL A 489 -13.78 16.76 -1.33
N ASN A 490 -13.16 17.84 -1.79
CA ASN A 490 -11.86 17.79 -2.46
C ASN A 490 -10.74 18.19 -1.49
N GLN A 491 -9.58 17.55 -1.64
CA GLN A 491 -8.39 17.83 -0.85
C GLN A 491 -7.18 18.21 -1.71
N LYS A 492 -6.43 19.22 -1.26
CA LYS A 492 -5.12 19.61 -1.79
C LYS A 492 -4.13 19.67 -0.64
N ILE A 493 -2.99 19.01 -0.81
CA ILE A 493 -1.89 18.95 0.15
C ILE A 493 -0.71 19.70 -0.45
N GLU A 494 -0.18 20.68 0.28
CA GLU A 494 0.98 21.47 -0.11
C GLU A 494 2.04 21.32 0.98
N LEU A 495 3.23 20.88 0.60
CA LEU A 495 4.35 20.71 1.52
C LEU A 495 5.55 21.51 1.00
N ALA A 496 6.04 22.45 1.80
CA ALA A 496 7.31 23.13 1.54
C ALA A 496 8.30 22.74 2.63
N SER A 497 9.43 22.17 2.21
CA SER A 497 10.46 21.62 3.08
C SER A 497 11.77 22.32 2.85
N LYS A 498 12.54 22.54 3.91
CA LYS A 498 13.89 23.11 3.86
C LYS A 498 14.83 22.32 4.76
N ILE A 499 15.95 21.87 4.20
CA ILE A 499 17.05 21.30 4.99
C ILE A 499 18.03 22.43 5.28
N ASN A 500 18.37 22.66 6.55
CA ASN A 500 19.38 23.66 6.89
C ASN A 500 20.82 23.07 6.87
N SER A 501 21.82 23.93 7.02
CA SER A 501 23.24 23.52 7.06
C SER A 501 23.62 22.57 8.20
N GLN A 502 22.74 22.39 9.19
CA GLN A 502 22.91 21.44 10.29
C GLN A 502 22.17 20.12 10.05
N GLY A 503 21.58 19.93 8.87
CA GLY A 503 20.78 18.76 8.49
C GLY A 503 19.38 18.73 9.11
N VAL A 504 18.93 19.79 9.77
CA VAL A 504 17.58 19.83 10.34
C VAL A 504 16.58 20.16 9.24
N LEU A 505 15.61 19.28 9.06
CA LEU A 505 14.51 19.47 8.12
C LEU A 505 13.36 20.24 8.80
N ILE A 506 12.89 21.29 8.14
CA ILE A 506 11.71 22.06 8.56
C ILE A 506 10.66 21.93 7.46
N ASN A 507 9.45 21.54 7.88
CA ASN A 507 8.32 21.29 7.00
C ASN A 507 7.20 22.28 7.28
N ASN A 508 6.67 22.90 6.22
CA ASN A 508 5.47 23.72 6.22
C ASN A 508 4.41 23.01 5.38
N LEU A 509 3.47 22.38 6.05
CA LEU A 509 2.36 21.64 5.46
C LEU A 509 1.10 22.50 5.46
N THR A 510 0.39 22.56 4.34
CA THR A 510 -0.97 23.12 4.24
C THR A 510 -1.91 22.10 3.61
N VAL A 511 -2.98 21.77 4.32
CA VAL A 511 -4.06 20.90 3.85
C VAL A 511 -5.28 21.76 3.60
N THR A 512 -5.64 21.95 2.33
CA THR A 512 -6.83 22.69 1.92
C THR A 512 -7.93 21.71 1.54
N ARG A 513 -9.12 21.89 2.13
CA ARG A 513 -10.31 21.09 1.84
C ARG A 513 -11.48 21.98 1.42
N SER A 514 -12.21 21.55 0.41
CA SER A 514 -13.38 22.25 -0.14
C SER A 514 -14.59 21.33 -0.16
N HIS A 515 -15.69 21.73 0.49
CA HIS A 515 -16.93 20.95 0.51
C HIS A 515 -17.97 21.56 -0.44
N TYR A 516 -18.36 20.81 -1.46
CA TYR A 516 -19.26 21.27 -2.54
C TYR A 516 -20.66 20.63 -2.52
N GLY A 517 -21.05 19.98 -1.42
CA GLY A 517 -22.31 19.25 -1.29
C GLY A 517 -23.54 20.12 -0.96
N GLN A 518 -23.40 21.45 -0.87
CA GLN A 518 -24.46 22.36 -0.42
C GLN A 518 -25.73 22.34 -1.30
N ASN A 519 -25.59 21.99 -2.57
CA ASN A 519 -26.67 21.95 -3.55
C ASN A 519 -27.29 20.55 -3.72
N GLU A 520 -26.79 19.54 -3.00
CA GLU A 520 -27.29 18.18 -3.12
C GLU A 520 -28.67 18.01 -2.50
N LYS A 521 -29.47 17.11 -3.09
CA LYS A 521 -30.85 16.87 -2.64
C LYS A 521 -30.86 16.23 -1.26
N GLU A 522 -30.02 15.23 -1.05
CA GLU A 522 -29.95 14.41 0.15
C GLU A 522 -29.26 15.14 1.32
N SER A 523 -29.81 15.04 2.52
CA SER A 523 -29.34 15.82 3.69
C SER A 523 -27.95 15.40 4.17
N TRP A 524 -27.58 14.14 4.02
CA TRP A 524 -26.30 13.58 4.46
C TRP A 524 -25.09 14.08 3.64
N TYR A 525 -25.31 14.72 2.49
CA TYR A 525 -24.26 15.40 1.71
C TYR A 525 -24.09 16.88 2.08
N LYS A 526 -25.01 17.45 2.88
CA LYS A 526 -25.02 18.87 3.26
C LYS A 526 -24.52 19.13 4.67
N GLN A 527 -24.25 18.08 5.44
CA GLN A 527 -23.82 18.21 6.82
C GLN A 527 -22.44 18.88 6.90
N THR A 528 -22.06 19.36 8.08
CA THR A 528 -20.66 19.76 8.29
C THR A 528 -19.81 18.50 8.33
N ASN A 529 -18.79 18.40 7.47
CA ASN A 529 -17.79 17.35 7.54
C ASN A 529 -16.98 17.58 8.83
N GLN A 530 -17.21 16.72 9.83
CA GLN A 530 -16.58 16.79 11.15
C GLN A 530 -15.35 15.90 11.15
N ASN A 531 -14.23 16.42 10.69
CA ASN A 531 -13.05 15.62 10.41
C ASN A 531 -12.07 15.65 11.58
N PHE A 532 -11.47 14.51 11.91
CA PHE A 532 -10.26 14.43 12.73
C PHE A 532 -9.10 14.06 11.81
N ILE A 533 -8.25 15.05 11.50
CA ILE A 533 -7.11 14.88 10.61
C ILE A 533 -5.92 14.40 11.43
N LYS A 534 -5.33 13.28 11.01
CA LYS A 534 -4.08 12.74 11.54
C LYS A 534 -2.95 13.02 10.54
N VAL A 535 -1.95 13.79 10.94
CA VAL A 535 -0.74 14.02 10.13
C VAL A 535 0.39 13.14 10.67
N PHE A 536 0.74 12.09 9.93
CA PHE A 536 1.83 11.18 10.27
C PHE A 536 3.16 11.70 9.72
N THR A 537 4.18 11.69 10.57
CA THR A 537 5.52 12.23 10.33
C THR A 537 6.58 11.29 10.91
N PRO A 538 7.89 11.45 10.63
CA PRO A 538 8.94 10.67 11.28
C PRO A 538 8.82 10.70 12.81
N LEU A 539 9.17 9.60 13.48
CA LEU A 539 8.93 9.37 14.91
C LEU A 539 9.41 10.51 15.85
N GLY A 540 10.52 11.15 15.49
CA GLY A 540 11.10 12.23 16.28
C GLY A 540 10.54 13.63 15.99
N SER A 541 9.61 13.78 15.05
CA SER A 541 9.14 15.10 14.63
C SER A 541 8.52 15.92 15.77
N LYS A 542 8.66 17.25 15.69
CA LYS A 542 8.10 18.19 16.68
C LYS A 542 7.25 19.25 16.00
N LEU A 543 6.03 19.42 16.50
CA LEU A 543 5.14 20.49 16.05
C LEU A 543 5.64 21.83 16.57
N VAL A 544 5.75 22.81 15.67
CA VAL A 544 6.20 24.18 15.95
C VAL A 544 5.04 25.16 15.90
N ALA A 545 4.14 25.00 14.93
CA ALA A 545 2.96 25.83 14.78
C ALA A 545 1.82 25.03 14.13
N LEU A 546 0.58 25.37 14.49
CA LEU A 546 -0.63 24.87 13.85
C LEU A 546 -1.68 25.99 13.81
N THR A 547 -2.34 26.14 12.66
CA THR A 547 -3.46 27.07 12.45
C THR A 547 -4.55 26.40 11.63
N GLY A 548 -5.79 26.90 11.73
CA GLY A 548 -6.94 26.35 11.00
C GLY A 548 -7.60 25.13 11.65
N SER A 549 -7.09 24.66 12.79
CA SER A 549 -7.75 23.65 13.62
C SER A 549 -9.06 24.16 14.23
N THR A 550 -9.97 23.25 14.53
CA THR A 550 -11.23 23.51 15.23
C THR A 550 -11.13 23.01 16.67
N PRO A 551 -11.27 23.87 17.69
CA PRO A 551 -11.35 23.40 19.06
C PRO A 551 -12.56 22.47 19.25
N LYS A 552 -12.33 21.25 19.75
CA LYS A 552 -13.39 20.30 20.07
C LYS A 552 -12.96 19.43 21.25
N THR A 553 -13.81 19.40 22.27
CA THR A 553 -13.67 18.50 23.42
C THR A 553 -14.65 17.35 23.24
N VAL A 554 -14.14 16.13 23.17
CA VAL A 554 -14.99 14.94 23.15
C VAL A 554 -15.37 14.60 24.58
N LYS A 555 -16.67 14.49 24.84
CA LYS A 555 -17.20 14.02 26.12
C LYS A 555 -17.64 12.58 25.93
N PRO A 556 -17.03 11.61 26.65
CA PRO A 556 -17.47 10.23 26.61
C PRO A 556 -18.94 10.12 27.01
N ALA A 557 -19.71 9.31 26.27
CA ALA A 557 -21.13 9.09 26.56
C ALA A 557 -21.36 8.36 27.90
N ILE A 558 -20.37 7.59 28.37
CA ILE A 558 -20.41 6.85 29.64
C ILE A 558 -19.06 6.93 30.37
N ASN A 559 -19.05 6.53 31.64
CA ASN A 559 -17.82 6.39 32.43
C ASN A 559 -17.26 4.96 32.31
N TYR A 560 -16.37 4.75 31.34
CA TYR A 560 -15.78 3.44 31.04
C TYR A 560 -15.15 2.76 32.25
N ALA A 561 -14.48 3.51 33.13
CA ALA A 561 -13.84 2.97 34.33
C ALA A 561 -14.81 2.33 35.34
N LYS A 562 -16.12 2.65 35.24
CA LYS A 562 -17.18 2.10 36.10
C LYS A 562 -18.14 1.17 35.36
N SER A 563 -17.92 0.91 34.07
CA SER A 563 -18.88 0.23 33.21
C SER A 563 -18.43 -1.16 32.73
N GLY A 564 -17.27 -1.64 33.18
CA GLY A 564 -16.78 -2.99 32.86
C GLY A 564 -16.35 -3.15 31.40
N TYR A 565 -15.87 -2.08 30.76
CA TYR A 565 -15.33 -2.14 29.40
C TYR A 565 -13.84 -2.46 29.42
N SER A 566 -13.37 -3.26 28.47
CA SER A 566 -11.95 -3.50 28.20
C SER A 566 -11.42 -2.49 27.17
N VAL A 567 -10.13 -2.19 27.24
CA VAL A 567 -9.45 -1.38 26.22
C VAL A 567 -8.64 -2.33 25.35
N ASP A 568 -8.77 -2.21 24.03
CA ASP A 568 -7.92 -2.93 23.09
C ASP A 568 -6.43 -2.61 23.32
N ALA A 569 -5.56 -3.61 23.25
CA ALA A 569 -4.16 -3.46 23.58
C ALA A 569 -3.42 -2.49 22.65
N LYS A 570 -3.76 -2.48 21.36
CA LYS A 570 -3.12 -1.59 20.37
C LYS A 570 -3.61 -0.16 20.53
N LEU A 571 -4.92 0.01 20.76
CA LEU A 571 -5.50 1.31 21.08
C LEU A 571 -4.88 1.88 22.37
N ALA A 572 -4.74 1.06 23.42
CA ALA A 572 -4.12 1.46 24.68
C ALA A 572 -2.65 1.88 24.49
N ALA A 573 -1.89 1.16 23.66
CA ALA A 573 -0.50 1.50 23.35
C ALA A 573 -0.38 2.85 22.63
N ILE A 574 -1.30 3.15 21.70
CA ILE A 574 -1.33 4.42 20.99
C ILE A 574 -1.76 5.56 21.93
N GLU A 575 -2.93 5.43 22.55
CA GLU A 575 -3.50 6.49 23.39
C GLU A 575 -2.70 6.72 24.68
N GLY A 576 -1.91 5.75 25.13
CA GLY A 576 -0.98 5.87 26.24
C GLY A 576 0.22 6.78 25.95
N THR A 577 0.51 7.05 24.67
CA THR A 577 1.56 8.00 24.25
C THR A 577 1.03 9.40 23.94
N GLU A 578 -0.27 9.64 24.18
CA GLU A 578 -0.93 10.89 23.82
C GLU A 578 -0.53 12.06 24.72
N GLU A 579 -0.13 13.16 24.08
CA GLU A 579 0.10 14.46 24.68
C GLU A 579 -0.87 15.48 24.09
N VAL A 580 -1.56 16.23 24.94
CA VAL A 580 -2.47 17.32 24.52
C VAL A 580 -1.67 18.60 24.33
N LEU A 581 -1.62 19.09 23.09
CA LEU A 581 -0.98 20.35 22.72
C LEU A 581 -2.01 21.48 22.76
N LYS A 582 -2.27 21.99 23.96
CA LYS A 582 -3.38 22.92 24.25
C LYS A 582 -3.29 24.21 23.45
N GLU A 583 -2.09 24.74 23.27
CA GLU A 583 -1.81 25.95 22.51
C GLU A 583 -2.21 25.84 21.03
N PHE A 584 -2.31 24.62 20.50
CA PHE A 584 -2.61 24.33 19.11
C PHE A 584 -4.01 23.72 18.91
N ASN A 585 -4.74 23.41 19.99
CA ASN A 585 -5.95 22.56 19.93
C ASN A 585 -5.68 21.24 19.18
N ALA A 586 -4.57 20.59 19.51
CA ALA A 586 -4.11 19.37 18.86
C ALA A 586 -3.67 18.32 19.87
N TYR A 587 -3.44 17.12 19.35
CA TYR A 587 -2.94 15.96 20.07
C TYR A 587 -1.66 15.49 19.36
N SER A 588 -0.70 15.00 20.12
CA SER A 588 0.43 14.25 19.55
C SER A 588 0.53 12.87 20.18
N TYR A 589 0.78 11.85 19.39
CA TYR A 589 0.93 10.47 19.86
C TYR A 589 1.75 9.64 18.85
N ILE A 590 2.02 8.38 19.19
CA ILE A 590 2.74 7.45 18.33
C ILE A 590 1.76 6.40 17.79
N GLU A 591 1.68 6.27 16.47
CA GLU A 591 0.89 5.24 15.77
C GLU A 591 1.78 4.65 14.66
N SER A 592 1.89 3.31 14.62
CA SER A 592 2.65 2.57 13.59
C SER A 592 4.10 3.06 13.39
N GLY A 593 4.80 3.34 14.50
CA GLY A 593 6.19 3.83 14.47
C GLY A 593 6.36 5.25 13.95
N LYS A 594 5.28 6.05 13.84
CA LYS A 594 5.30 7.45 13.40
C LYS A 594 4.86 8.39 14.50
N LYS A 595 5.32 9.63 14.44
CA LYS A 595 4.75 10.72 15.23
C LYS A 595 3.51 11.23 14.50
N VAL A 596 2.37 11.27 15.20
CA VAL A 596 1.11 11.76 14.66
C VAL A 596 0.75 13.07 15.32
N PHE A 597 0.41 14.07 14.52
CA PHE A 597 -0.26 15.29 14.98
C PHE A 597 -1.74 15.21 14.56
N GLY A 598 -2.62 15.00 15.54
CA GLY A 598 -4.06 14.89 15.36
C GLY A 598 -4.77 16.18 15.70
N SER A 599 -5.70 16.65 14.86
CA SER A 599 -6.55 17.80 15.19
C SER A 599 -7.91 17.73 14.51
N TRP A 600 -8.89 18.37 15.14
CA TRP A 600 -10.24 18.48 14.59
C TRP A 600 -10.30 19.58 13.52
N PHE A 601 -11.07 19.35 12.47
CA PHE A 601 -11.22 20.24 11.34
C PHE A 601 -12.66 20.18 10.82
N ASN A 602 -13.49 21.16 11.20
CA ASN A 602 -14.89 21.22 10.76
C ASN A 602 -15.02 22.02 9.46
N LEU A 603 -15.56 21.38 8.43
CA LEU A 603 -15.77 21.95 7.11
C LEU A 603 -17.28 21.96 6.74
N PRO A 604 -17.97 23.10 6.89
CA PRO A 604 -19.36 23.24 6.46
C PRO A 604 -19.50 23.13 4.93
N ALA A 605 -20.66 22.67 4.47
CA ALA A 605 -20.99 22.65 3.04
C ALA A 605 -20.91 24.05 2.41
N GLY A 606 -20.38 24.12 1.19
CA GLY A 606 -20.14 25.37 0.45
C GLY A 606 -18.88 26.13 0.86
N GLN A 607 -18.11 25.64 1.83
CA GLN A 607 -16.90 26.31 2.31
C GLN A 607 -15.62 25.66 1.79
N THR A 608 -14.56 26.47 1.72
CA THR A 608 -13.18 26.03 1.60
C THR A 608 -12.41 26.52 2.82
N LYS A 609 -11.66 25.62 3.45
CA LYS A 609 -10.81 25.94 4.61
C LYS A 609 -9.45 25.28 4.45
N ALA A 610 -8.46 25.81 5.15
CA ALA A 610 -7.10 25.27 5.18
C ALA A 610 -6.63 25.07 6.62
N MET A 611 -5.88 24.01 6.85
CA MET A 611 -5.12 23.75 8.07
C MET A 611 -3.63 23.80 7.73
N SER A 612 -2.85 24.61 8.44
CA SER A 612 -1.42 24.78 8.20
C SER A 612 -0.60 24.40 9.42
N LEU A 613 0.42 23.56 9.22
CA LEU A 613 1.32 23.03 10.24
C LEU A 613 2.76 23.40 9.87
N THR A 614 3.53 23.84 10.86
CA THR A 614 5.00 23.85 10.79
C THR A 614 5.53 22.82 11.77
N TYR A 615 6.39 21.91 11.31
CA TYR A 615 7.04 20.91 12.16
C TYR A 615 8.48 20.67 11.71
N SER A 616 9.33 20.27 12.65
CA SER A 616 10.73 19.92 12.37
C SER A 616 10.96 18.42 12.50
N GLY A 617 11.79 17.86 11.63
CA GLY A 617 12.40 16.54 11.84
C GLY A 617 13.40 16.60 13.00
N GLN A 618 13.54 15.50 13.74
CA GLN A 618 14.53 15.39 14.82
C GLN A 618 15.84 14.77 14.35
N ASP A 619 15.78 13.80 13.44
CA ASP A 619 16.97 13.17 12.89
C ASP A 619 17.61 14.10 11.87
N LYS A 620 18.92 14.26 11.97
CA LYS A 620 19.68 15.13 11.07
C LYS A 620 19.92 14.40 9.76
N ILE A 621 19.57 15.06 8.67
CA ILE A 621 19.95 14.68 7.32
C ILE A 621 21.46 14.86 7.18
N ASP A 622 22.16 13.86 6.64
CA ASP A 622 23.59 13.94 6.39
C ASP A 622 23.91 14.92 5.24
N VAL A 623 24.42 16.10 5.54
CA VAL A 623 24.68 17.14 4.54
C VAL A 623 26.10 16.98 3.98
N LYS A 624 26.22 16.18 2.91
CA LYS A 624 27.46 15.99 2.14
C LYS A 624 27.13 15.63 0.69
N SER A 625 28.07 15.89 -0.22
CA SER A 625 27.90 15.52 -1.62
C SER A 625 27.75 14.00 -1.75
N GLY A 626 26.82 13.57 -2.62
CA GLY A 626 26.45 12.19 -2.82
C GLY A 626 25.44 11.63 -1.81
N THR A 627 25.05 12.38 -0.77
CA THR A 627 23.95 11.95 0.11
C THR A 627 22.66 11.84 -0.68
N VAL A 628 21.98 10.70 -0.53
CA VAL A 628 20.61 10.51 -1.04
C VAL A 628 19.61 10.82 0.07
N PHE A 629 18.73 11.78 -0.19
CA PHE A 629 17.53 12.08 0.57
C PHE A 629 16.33 11.35 -0.06
N GLU A 630 15.55 10.62 0.75
CA GLU A 630 14.32 9.95 0.30
C GLU A 630 13.08 10.52 1.00
N PHE A 631 12.21 11.19 0.27
CA PHE A 631 10.88 11.55 0.75
C PHE A 631 9.88 10.43 0.40
N VAL A 632 9.11 10.00 1.40
CA VAL A 632 8.06 8.99 1.26
C VAL A 632 6.72 9.57 1.68
N MET A 633 5.71 9.45 0.81
CA MET A 633 4.35 9.82 1.15
C MET A 633 3.40 8.63 0.97
N ASP A 634 2.65 8.31 2.02
CA ASP A 634 1.58 7.32 1.96
C ASP A 634 0.22 7.98 1.70
N LYS A 635 -0.47 7.51 0.65
CA LYS A 635 -1.86 7.88 0.38
C LYS A 635 -2.78 7.14 1.35
N GLN A 636 -3.83 7.84 1.81
CA GLN A 636 -5.00 7.23 2.43
C GLN A 636 -5.90 6.62 1.36
N ALA A 637 -6.29 5.36 1.55
CA ALA A 637 -7.24 4.69 0.67
C ALA A 637 -8.56 5.48 0.59
N GLY A 638 -9.22 5.48 -0.57
CA GLY A 638 -10.50 6.18 -0.77
C GLY A 638 -10.44 7.71 -0.89
N VAL A 639 -9.31 8.36 -0.56
CA VAL A 639 -9.14 9.82 -0.67
C VAL A 639 -8.29 10.18 -1.88
N GLU A 640 -8.85 10.93 -2.83
CA GLU A 640 -8.05 11.59 -3.86
C GLU A 640 -7.55 12.94 -3.36
N SER A 641 -6.27 13.21 -3.56
CA SER A 641 -5.65 14.47 -3.16
C SER A 641 -4.73 14.97 -4.26
N LYS A 642 -4.79 16.27 -4.51
CA LYS A 642 -3.71 16.95 -5.24
C LYS A 642 -2.53 17.12 -4.30
N PHE A 643 -1.31 17.00 -4.82
CA PHE A 643 -0.09 17.18 -4.04
C PHE A 643 0.89 18.11 -4.74
N ASP A 644 1.40 19.08 -3.99
CA ASP A 644 2.37 20.08 -4.43
C ASP A 644 3.50 20.11 -3.39
N TYR A 645 4.70 19.70 -3.80
CA TYR A 645 5.85 19.50 -2.91
C TYR A 645 7.07 20.28 -3.38
N ILE A 646 7.57 21.17 -2.52
CA ILE A 646 8.78 21.93 -2.75
C ILE A 646 9.81 21.51 -1.70
N LEU A 647 11.04 21.24 -2.13
CA LEU A 647 12.16 20.93 -1.26
C LEU A 647 13.37 21.80 -1.59
N GLU A 648 13.79 22.62 -0.63
CA GLU A 648 15.01 23.42 -0.69
C GLU A 648 16.20 22.61 -0.14
N ALA A 649 17.27 22.52 -0.94
CA ALA A 649 18.55 21.95 -0.56
C ALA A 649 19.23 22.79 0.55
N PRO A 650 20.13 22.19 1.34
CA PRO A 650 20.95 22.94 2.29
C PRO A 650 21.87 23.93 1.57
N GLU A 651 22.22 25.01 2.26
CA GLU A 651 23.14 26.04 1.76
C GLU A 651 24.45 25.43 1.28
N GLY A 652 24.89 25.81 0.07
CA GLY A 652 26.08 25.25 -0.59
C GLY A 652 25.83 23.97 -1.40
N PHE A 653 24.57 23.49 -1.49
CA PHE A 653 24.21 22.30 -2.24
C PHE A 653 23.07 22.54 -3.24
N ALA A 654 23.06 21.75 -4.31
CA ALA A 654 21.96 21.60 -5.24
C ALA A 654 21.50 20.14 -5.27
N TRP A 655 20.28 19.91 -5.78
CA TRP A 655 19.82 18.56 -6.11
C TRP A 655 20.38 18.14 -7.46
N ARG A 656 21.11 17.03 -7.51
CA ARG A 656 21.68 16.46 -8.74
C ARG A 656 20.65 16.28 -9.83
N GLU A 657 19.45 15.84 -9.46
CA GLU A 657 18.37 15.49 -10.38
C GLU A 657 17.79 16.70 -11.11
N THR A 658 17.93 17.91 -10.55
CA THR A 658 17.47 19.17 -11.17
C THR A 658 18.61 20.10 -11.55
N GLY A 659 19.80 19.94 -10.97
CA GLY A 659 20.89 20.92 -11.04
C GLY A 659 20.56 22.24 -10.32
N ASP A 660 19.57 22.23 -9.42
CA ASP A 660 19.02 23.43 -8.77
C ASP A 660 18.90 23.22 -7.25
N PHE A 661 18.95 24.31 -6.48
CA PHE A 661 18.76 24.30 -5.03
C PHE A 661 17.28 24.04 -4.64
N ILE A 662 16.33 24.18 -5.57
CA ILE A 662 14.93 23.84 -5.38
C ILE A 662 14.55 22.62 -6.21
N TYR A 663 13.91 21.65 -5.57
CA TYR A 663 13.15 20.60 -6.23
C TYR A 663 11.65 20.88 -6.10
N HIS A 664 10.89 20.72 -7.19
CA HIS A 664 9.44 20.90 -7.20
C HIS A 664 8.75 19.69 -7.84
N TYR A 665 7.82 19.09 -7.11
CA TYR A 665 6.98 17.99 -7.58
C TYR A 665 5.51 18.35 -7.43
N LYS A 666 4.73 18.10 -8.49
CA LYS A 666 3.29 18.36 -8.50
C LYS A 666 2.54 17.22 -9.18
N THR A 667 1.43 16.81 -8.58
CA THR A 667 0.51 15.82 -9.15
C THR A 667 -0.93 16.11 -8.77
N ASP A 668 -1.87 15.79 -9.67
CA ASP A 668 -3.30 15.89 -9.39
C ASP A 668 -3.85 14.66 -8.66
N SER A 669 -3.11 13.55 -8.64
CA SER A 669 -3.43 12.34 -7.86
C SER A 669 -2.16 11.68 -7.32
N ILE A 670 -2.25 11.20 -6.09
CA ILE A 670 -1.15 10.54 -5.39
C ILE A 670 -1.27 9.03 -5.63
N ARG A 671 -0.13 8.36 -5.88
CA ARG A 671 -0.07 6.89 -5.92
C ARG A 671 -0.25 6.31 -4.50
N SER A 672 -0.48 5.00 -4.37
CA SER A 672 -0.54 4.33 -3.06
C SER A 672 0.58 4.75 -2.10
N ARG A 673 1.82 4.74 -2.62
CA ARG A 673 3.01 5.28 -1.96
C ARG A 673 3.88 6.00 -2.98
N LEU A 674 4.16 7.27 -2.71
CA LEU A 674 5.06 8.10 -3.48
C LEU A 674 6.46 8.04 -2.87
N TYR A 675 7.47 7.81 -3.71
CA TYR A 675 8.88 7.89 -3.36
C TYR A 675 9.54 8.97 -4.21
N ILE A 676 10.24 9.90 -3.59
CA ILE A 676 11.07 10.91 -4.24
C ILE A 676 12.48 10.74 -3.69
N LYS A 677 13.45 10.45 -4.57
CA LYS A 677 14.86 10.30 -4.22
C LYS A 677 15.65 11.42 -4.87
N LEU A 678 16.39 12.16 -4.06
CA LEU A 678 17.20 13.28 -4.51
C LEU A 678 18.60 13.18 -3.93
N THR A 679 19.59 13.57 -4.70
CA THR A 679 21.00 13.46 -4.33
C THR A 679 21.59 14.85 -4.17
N LEU A 680 22.27 15.11 -3.05
CA LEU A 680 22.98 16.36 -2.83
C LEU A 680 24.26 16.42 -3.66
N ASP A 681 24.47 17.50 -4.40
CA ASP A 681 25.74 17.86 -5.03
C ASP A 681 26.18 19.23 -4.52
N GLU A 682 27.47 19.36 -4.18
CA GLU A 682 28.06 20.61 -3.70
C GLU A 682 28.20 21.59 -4.88
N ILE A 683 27.89 22.87 -4.65
CA ILE A 683 27.89 23.94 -5.67
C ILE A 683 29.26 24.64 -5.76
#